data_AF-A0A0D3LFH1-F1
#
_entry.id   AF-A0A0D3LFH1-F1
#
_cell.length_a   1.000
_cell.length_b   1.000
_cell.length_c   1.000
_cell.angle_alpha   90.00
_cell.angle_beta   90.00
_cell.angle_gamma   90.00
#
_symmetry.space_group_name_H-M   'P 1'
#
loop_
_entity.id
_entity.type
_entity.pdbx_description
1 polymer ?
#
loop_
_entity_poly.entity_id
_entity_poly.type
_entity_poly.pdbx_seq_one_letter_code
_entity_poly.pdbx_strand_id
1 'polypeptide(L)'
;MNISIAETTAIKSNGYKKFLSERYQEADRNTSYFIYGFLILGILIASFYDTWLFAFGVGGACLAAYLLCKFLIPGTLLSRMVISAVFSIFMLQFIGQMHGMYEMHFFFFINIAILIIYQDWRIMLPYTLIAAAHHGTLFGLQMNGYDVKDYIINQDAISHTTIGFHLGLVALMGVVCGWWSIVLQKRTRQDYINKYTLESQLVNMQNNIAFASQISKGNLNASYELHNEDKLGKSLVEMRSSLLEASEKEEQEKFKNVGLAEISDILRNNTTHLEDLANQVLARIIKYMNINQGGLFILQKDEDGSYLELLSSYAYNRKKYLIKKIEIGEGLLGQAALEKDTVYLTDIPQDYISITSGLGEARPNCVLIVPIKSNEEVVGVMEFASFQVFQPYQIKFLEKVSETIASTIISVQVNQQTKLLLEKSQQQAEELRAQEEEMRQNMEEMEATQEEMQRKEIEMRGQLSAIDNTLATIEFDIKGSVHTANDAFLKLIGYSLEEIRGKHHRMFCEKEFTESDEYVEFWKQLQQGISFKNDYKRITRQGKELWLHATYTPVFDSKGYPYKIIKLAFDITNEKQKQLDLQGQVEAINNSSAVIEFTPEGKILRANWIFQDLMKYSENELAGKHHKIFIEEAEATTAEYREHWLKLQSGESVQGEFKRIDKEGKTIWIRGIYGPVLDMNNKVVKVVKLAQNITAEKQLLNKAQQQMDTLDQKVRENEVMQKDLDAYLKALDAAALMSEADIYGNITYVNDRFCEVAKYNREEVIGKPHSILRHPDNSKKLFKEMWATIKSGKVFKGHYPNTAKDGSTYWVDATIEPVLGEDGKPVKYIGIRFDITEQVKREEEIASLLQQANEHLKEIQQSEEELRQNMEEMSATQEELSRKE
;
A
#
# COMPACT_ATOMS: atom_id res chain seq x y z
N MET A 1 -27.31 -2.50 32.53
CA MET A 1 -28.33 -2.22 33.57
C MET A 1 -29.41 -1.36 32.93
N ASN A 2 -30.61 -1.92 32.67
CA ASN A 2 -31.70 -1.21 32.01
C ASN A 2 -32.36 -0.25 33.00
N ILE A 3 -31.92 1.01 32.99
CA ILE A 3 -32.57 2.08 33.75
C ILE A 3 -33.86 2.45 32.99
N SER A 4 -35.01 2.31 33.65
CA SER A 4 -36.31 2.55 33.01
C SER A 4 -36.52 4.04 32.70
N ILE A 5 -37.36 4.36 31.72
CA ILE A 5 -37.73 5.74 31.35
C ILE A 5 -38.23 6.54 32.58
N ALA A 6 -38.81 5.87 33.59
CA ALA A 6 -39.22 6.47 34.85
C ALA A 6 -38.03 6.96 35.70
N GLU A 7 -36.92 6.22 35.71
CA GLU A 7 -35.69 6.59 36.44
C GLU A 7 -34.94 7.73 35.74
N THR A 8 -34.90 7.79 34.41
CA THR A 8 -34.32 8.93 33.67
C THR A 8 -35.10 10.22 33.94
N THR A 9 -36.42 10.12 34.09
CA THR A 9 -37.30 11.25 34.44
C THR A 9 -37.12 11.67 35.90
N ALA A 10 -36.92 10.71 36.81
CA ALA A 10 -36.62 10.97 38.22
C ALA A 10 -35.25 11.64 38.42
N ILE A 11 -34.21 11.18 37.71
CA ILE A 11 -32.85 11.76 37.73
C ILE A 11 -32.87 13.21 37.19
N LYS A 12 -33.58 13.47 36.08
CA LYS A 12 -33.78 14.84 35.57
C LYS A 12 -34.52 15.74 36.57
N SER A 13 -35.48 15.19 37.32
CA SER A 13 -36.24 15.96 38.32
C SER A 13 -35.43 16.29 39.59
N ASN A 14 -34.62 15.34 40.07
CA ASN A 14 -33.78 15.53 41.27
C ASN A 14 -32.55 16.40 40.96
N GLY A 15 -31.95 16.24 39.77
CA GLY A 15 -30.87 17.10 39.32
C GLY A 15 -31.31 18.55 39.10
N TYR A 16 -32.53 18.77 38.59
CA TYR A 16 -33.10 20.13 38.48
C TYR A 16 -33.33 20.76 39.85
N LYS A 17 -33.84 20.00 40.83
CA LYS A 17 -34.01 20.50 42.21
C LYS A 17 -32.67 20.92 42.82
N LYS A 18 -31.61 20.16 42.60
CA LYS A 18 -30.26 20.51 43.06
C LYS A 18 -29.74 21.78 42.35
N PHE A 19 -29.85 21.85 41.03
CA PHE A 19 -29.46 23.03 40.25
C PHE A 19 -30.21 24.30 40.68
N LEU A 20 -31.51 24.20 40.94
CA LEU A 20 -32.32 25.30 41.44
C LEU A 20 -31.94 25.68 42.89
N SER A 21 -31.57 24.71 43.72
CA SER A 21 -31.11 24.97 45.09
C SER A 21 -29.79 25.75 45.14
N GLU A 22 -28.87 25.51 44.20
CA GLU A 22 -27.61 26.27 44.08
C GLU A 22 -27.91 27.74 43.72
N ARG A 23 -28.88 27.99 42.84
CA ARG A 23 -29.35 29.34 42.52
C ARG A 23 -30.00 30.04 43.72
N TYR A 24 -30.76 29.33 44.54
CA TYR A 24 -31.32 29.89 45.78
C TYR A 24 -30.23 30.24 46.80
N GLN A 25 -29.18 29.43 46.93
CA GLN A 25 -28.05 29.77 47.81
C GLN A 25 -27.31 31.02 47.33
N GLU A 26 -27.16 31.19 46.01
CA GLU A 26 -26.61 32.40 45.43
C GLU A 26 -27.50 33.64 45.70
N ALA A 27 -28.82 33.50 45.58
CA ALA A 27 -29.78 34.53 45.95
C ALA A 27 -29.73 34.87 47.46
N ASP A 28 -29.60 33.87 48.33
CA ASP A 28 -29.43 34.04 49.78
C ASP A 28 -28.15 34.81 50.13
N ARG A 29 -27.06 34.53 49.40
CA ARG A 29 -25.79 35.26 49.55
C ARG A 29 -25.96 36.73 49.16
N ASN A 30 -26.57 37.00 48.01
CA ASN A 30 -26.80 38.38 47.54
C ASN A 30 -27.69 39.15 48.52
N THR A 31 -28.78 38.52 48.97
CA THR A 31 -29.71 39.08 49.95
C THR A 31 -29.04 39.43 51.28
N SER A 32 -28.08 38.61 51.73
CA SER A 32 -27.31 38.89 52.95
C SER A 32 -26.63 40.26 52.88
N TYR A 33 -25.99 40.59 51.74
CA TYR A 33 -25.31 41.87 51.56
C TYR A 33 -26.27 43.06 51.64
N PHE A 34 -27.46 42.94 51.06
CA PHE A 34 -28.46 44.00 51.10
C PHE A 34 -29.02 44.22 52.51
N ILE A 35 -29.28 43.16 53.28
CA ILE A 35 -29.80 43.29 54.65
C ILE A 35 -28.78 43.99 55.56
N TYR A 36 -27.49 43.63 55.47
CA TYR A 36 -26.45 44.34 56.22
C TYR A 36 -26.29 45.79 55.75
N GLY A 37 -26.33 46.02 54.44
CA GLY A 37 -26.28 47.36 53.86
C GLY A 37 -27.44 48.24 54.30
N PHE A 38 -28.65 47.69 54.40
CA PHE A 38 -29.85 48.41 54.85
C PHE A 38 -29.80 48.77 56.32
N LEU A 39 -29.24 47.93 57.19
CA LEU A 39 -29.00 48.32 58.57
C LEU A 39 -28.05 49.52 58.66
N ILE A 40 -26.93 49.47 57.92
CA ILE A 40 -25.94 50.58 57.89
C ILE A 40 -26.59 51.85 57.33
N LEU A 41 -27.37 51.72 56.25
CA LEU A 41 -28.09 52.84 55.64
C LEU A 41 -29.13 53.43 56.61
N GLY A 42 -29.86 52.60 57.35
CA GLY A 42 -30.82 53.05 58.36
C GLY A 42 -30.15 53.83 59.49
N ILE A 43 -28.96 53.40 59.94
CA ILE A 43 -28.14 54.13 60.91
C ILE A 43 -27.68 55.48 60.34
N LEU A 44 -27.26 55.49 59.07
CA LEU A 44 -26.85 56.72 58.39
C LEU A 44 -28.02 57.70 58.28
N ILE A 45 -29.19 57.27 57.84
CA ILE A 45 -30.40 58.10 57.75
C ILE A 45 -30.80 58.61 59.15
N ALA A 46 -30.70 57.79 60.20
CA ALA A 46 -30.99 58.24 61.56
C ALA A 46 -30.14 59.43 62.03
N SER A 47 -28.90 59.56 61.53
CA SER A 47 -28.06 60.71 61.85
C SER A 47 -28.55 62.03 61.23
N PHE A 48 -29.30 61.97 60.13
CA PHE A 48 -29.87 63.15 59.46
C PHE A 48 -31.24 63.54 60.01
N TYR A 49 -32.04 62.56 60.46
CA TYR A 49 -33.46 62.74 60.80
C TYR A 49 -33.80 62.43 62.27
N ASP A 50 -32.81 62.20 63.13
CA ASP A 50 -32.97 61.86 64.56
C ASP A 50 -33.89 60.66 64.84
N THR A 51 -33.83 59.64 63.99
CA THR A 51 -34.70 58.45 64.03
C THR A 51 -33.98 57.20 64.56
N TRP A 52 -33.13 57.37 65.59
CA TRP A 52 -32.30 56.30 66.14
C TRP A 52 -33.08 55.08 66.63
N LEU A 53 -34.29 55.30 67.16
CA LEU A 53 -35.18 54.23 67.61
C LEU A 53 -35.61 53.32 66.45
N PHE A 54 -35.85 53.88 65.26
CA PHE A 54 -36.17 53.09 64.07
C PHE A 54 -34.96 52.31 63.56
N ALA A 55 -33.78 52.94 63.50
CA ALA A 55 -32.56 52.30 63.03
C ALA A 55 -32.14 51.10 63.90
N PHE A 56 -32.05 51.30 65.22
CA PHE A 56 -31.59 50.23 66.13
C PHE A 56 -32.73 49.31 66.59
N GLY A 57 -33.95 49.83 66.75
CA GLY A 57 -35.10 49.03 67.14
C GLY A 57 -35.62 48.18 65.99
N VAL A 58 -36.20 48.81 64.97
CA VAL A 58 -36.79 48.09 63.82
C VAL A 58 -35.71 47.42 62.98
N GLY A 59 -34.62 48.12 62.67
CA GLY A 59 -33.51 47.56 61.87
C GLY A 59 -32.78 46.43 62.58
N GLY A 60 -32.54 46.56 63.90
CA GLY A 60 -31.96 45.50 64.72
C GLY A 60 -32.87 44.28 64.85
N ALA A 61 -34.18 44.49 65.04
CA ALA A 61 -35.16 43.39 65.06
C ALA A 61 -35.26 42.67 63.72
N CYS A 62 -35.21 43.41 62.61
CA CYS A 62 -35.18 42.84 61.25
C CYS A 62 -33.93 42.01 61.00
N LEU A 63 -32.75 42.50 61.41
CA LEU A 63 -31.51 41.75 61.32
C LEU A 63 -31.56 40.48 62.19
N ALA A 64 -32.06 40.58 63.42
CA ALA A 64 -32.22 39.44 64.31
C ALA A 64 -33.17 38.38 63.73
N ALA A 65 -34.33 38.80 63.20
CA ALA A 65 -35.28 37.91 62.53
C ALA A 65 -34.67 37.22 61.31
N TYR A 66 -33.89 37.95 60.51
CA TYR A 66 -33.15 37.40 59.37
C TYR A 66 -32.11 36.34 59.81
N LEU A 67 -31.24 36.69 60.77
CA LEU A 67 -30.19 35.79 61.27
C LEU A 67 -30.77 34.54 61.92
N LEU A 68 -31.84 34.69 62.69
CA LEU A 68 -32.55 33.60 63.33
C LEU A 68 -33.17 32.65 62.29
N CYS A 69 -33.80 33.18 61.23
CA CYS A 69 -34.33 32.36 60.14
C CYS A 69 -33.23 31.67 59.32
N LYS A 70 -32.12 32.37 59.06
CA LYS A 70 -30.95 31.81 58.38
C LYS A 70 -30.32 30.66 59.16
N PHE A 71 -30.36 30.73 60.49
CA PHE A 71 -29.85 29.68 61.37
C PHE A 71 -30.82 28.50 61.53
N LEU A 72 -32.10 28.75 61.79
CA LEU A 72 -33.07 27.71 62.15
C LEU A 72 -33.64 26.95 60.95
N ILE A 73 -33.88 27.62 59.82
CA ILE A 73 -34.59 27.04 58.66
C ILE A 73 -33.98 27.44 57.30
N PRO A 74 -32.65 27.25 57.09
CA PRO A 74 -31.95 27.69 55.88
C PRO A 74 -32.52 27.03 54.61
N GLY A 75 -32.57 27.78 53.51
CA GLY A 75 -32.96 27.28 52.18
C GLY A 75 -34.44 26.88 52.00
N THR A 76 -35.26 26.98 53.04
CA THR A 76 -36.69 26.66 52.97
C THR A 76 -37.50 27.75 52.27
N LEU A 77 -38.72 27.43 51.82
CA LEU A 77 -39.63 28.47 51.33
C LEU A 77 -39.99 29.46 52.45
N LEU A 78 -40.18 28.95 53.67
CA LEU A 78 -40.55 29.75 54.81
C LEU A 78 -39.46 30.79 55.14
N SER A 79 -38.18 30.42 55.12
CA SER A 79 -37.10 31.40 55.36
C SER A 79 -37.08 32.50 54.31
N ARG A 80 -37.33 32.18 53.03
CA ARG A 80 -37.45 33.18 51.96
C ARG A 80 -38.68 34.09 52.11
N MET A 81 -39.79 33.55 52.59
CA MET A 81 -40.97 34.36 52.93
C MET A 81 -40.70 35.31 54.11
N VAL A 82 -39.94 34.87 55.11
CA VAL A 82 -39.51 35.76 56.21
C VAL A 82 -38.55 36.83 55.69
N ILE A 83 -37.60 36.49 54.83
CA ILE A 83 -36.71 37.46 54.17
C ILE A 83 -37.52 38.53 53.43
N SER A 84 -38.54 38.12 52.67
CA SER A 84 -39.46 39.03 51.99
C SER A 84 -40.20 39.96 52.97
N ALA A 85 -40.69 39.42 54.09
CA ALA A 85 -41.30 40.24 55.14
C ALA A 85 -40.29 41.21 55.78
N VAL A 86 -39.05 40.78 56.03
CA VAL A 86 -37.96 41.61 56.55
C VAL A 86 -37.66 42.77 55.61
N PHE A 87 -37.57 42.53 54.31
CA PHE A 87 -37.43 43.61 53.31
C PHE A 87 -38.62 44.55 53.29
N SER A 88 -39.84 44.04 53.50
CA SER A 88 -41.02 44.90 53.60
C SER A 88 -40.94 45.79 54.83
N ILE A 89 -40.52 45.26 55.97
CA ILE A 89 -40.39 46.03 57.22
C ILE A 89 -39.24 47.04 57.12
N PHE A 90 -38.12 46.71 56.47
CA PHE A 90 -37.07 47.69 56.16
C PHE A 90 -37.58 48.83 55.27
N MET A 91 -38.44 48.53 54.29
CA MET A 91 -39.09 49.56 53.48
C MET A 91 -39.96 50.47 54.36
N LEU A 92 -40.78 49.91 55.27
CA LEU A 92 -41.56 50.69 56.23
C LEU A 92 -40.69 51.51 57.19
N GLN A 93 -39.56 50.96 57.64
CA GLN A 93 -38.58 51.67 58.45
C GLN A 93 -38.06 52.89 57.71
N PHE A 94 -37.62 52.74 56.46
CA PHE A 94 -37.10 53.86 55.67
C PHE A 94 -38.17 54.92 55.40
N ILE A 95 -39.42 54.52 55.15
CA ILE A 95 -40.57 55.45 55.08
C ILE A 95 -40.68 56.28 56.36
N GLY A 96 -40.67 55.63 57.53
CA GLY A 96 -40.77 56.32 58.82
C GLY A 96 -39.55 57.18 59.16
N GLN A 97 -38.34 56.76 58.77
CA GLN A 97 -37.11 57.51 59.04
C GLN A 97 -36.97 58.78 58.19
N MET A 98 -37.54 58.78 57.00
CA MET A 98 -37.45 59.89 56.04
C MET A 98 -38.66 60.83 56.11
N HIS A 99 -39.49 60.73 57.15
CA HIS A 99 -40.62 61.65 57.42
C HIS A 99 -41.50 61.94 56.19
N GLY A 100 -41.78 60.91 55.39
CA GLY A 100 -42.66 61.03 54.22
C GLY A 100 -42.02 61.58 52.94
N MET A 101 -40.70 61.78 52.83
CA MET A 101 -40.07 62.24 51.57
C MET A 101 -40.37 61.35 50.36
N TYR A 102 -40.45 61.93 49.15
CA TYR A 102 -40.78 61.20 47.91
C TYR A 102 -39.84 60.02 47.63
N GLU A 103 -38.56 60.18 47.98
CA GLU A 103 -37.48 59.20 47.81
C GLU A 103 -37.75 57.87 48.53
N MET A 104 -38.66 57.85 49.51
CA MET A 104 -39.03 56.62 50.22
C MET A 104 -39.57 55.51 49.30
N HIS A 105 -40.18 55.89 48.19
CA HIS A 105 -40.73 54.94 47.22
C HIS A 105 -39.63 54.18 46.45
N PHE A 106 -38.40 54.69 46.38
CA PHE A 106 -37.29 53.96 45.74
C PHE A 106 -36.99 52.63 46.45
N PHE A 107 -37.12 52.58 47.77
CA PHE A 107 -36.92 51.35 48.54
C PHE A 107 -37.99 50.29 48.25
N PHE A 108 -39.18 50.70 47.80
CA PHE A 108 -40.18 49.75 47.32
C PHE A 108 -39.68 48.99 46.08
N PHE A 109 -39.19 49.73 45.08
CA PHE A 109 -38.70 49.17 43.82
C PHE A 109 -37.39 48.40 43.98
N ILE A 110 -36.46 48.88 44.80
CA ILE A 110 -35.18 48.19 45.07
C ILE A 110 -35.44 46.83 45.71
N ASN A 111 -36.32 46.78 46.72
CA ASN A 111 -36.56 45.55 47.47
C ASN A 111 -37.28 44.52 46.59
N ILE A 112 -38.27 44.93 45.81
CA ILE A 112 -38.95 44.00 44.91
C ILE A 112 -38.01 43.48 43.82
N ALA A 113 -37.10 44.31 43.30
CA ALA A 113 -36.09 43.89 42.33
C ALA A 113 -35.11 42.84 42.90
N ILE A 114 -34.67 43.00 44.16
CA ILE A 114 -33.82 42.02 44.85
C ILE A 114 -34.55 40.69 45.01
N LEU A 115 -35.84 40.72 45.37
CA LEU A 115 -36.63 39.51 45.58
C LEU A 115 -36.85 38.71 44.29
N ILE A 116 -36.82 39.33 43.10
CA ILE A 116 -36.96 38.64 41.81
C ILE A 116 -35.81 37.65 41.58
N ILE A 117 -34.63 37.89 42.16
CA ILE A 117 -33.45 37.01 42.03
C ILE A 117 -33.75 35.59 42.52
N TYR A 118 -34.67 35.44 43.47
CA TYR A 118 -35.11 34.13 43.95
C TYR A 118 -35.97 33.36 42.93
N GLN A 119 -36.47 33.99 41.87
CA GLN A 119 -37.25 33.35 40.81
C GLN A 119 -38.44 32.52 41.34
N ASP A 120 -39.03 32.95 42.46
CA ASP A 120 -40.16 32.28 43.10
C ASP A 120 -41.23 33.31 43.45
N TRP A 121 -42.32 33.30 42.68
CA TRP A 121 -43.40 34.29 42.79
C TRP A 121 -44.04 34.34 44.18
N ARG A 122 -43.99 33.24 44.95
CA ARG A 122 -44.58 33.16 46.29
C ARG A 122 -43.90 34.12 47.27
N ILE A 123 -42.65 34.46 47.02
CA ILE A 123 -41.85 35.38 47.83
C ILE A 123 -42.36 36.82 47.66
N MET A 124 -43.08 37.15 46.59
CA MET A 124 -43.67 38.48 46.41
C MET A 124 -44.87 38.72 47.33
N LEU A 125 -45.55 37.65 47.79
CA LEU A 125 -46.78 37.77 48.58
C LEU A 125 -46.58 38.47 49.93
N PRO A 126 -45.63 38.08 50.81
CA PRO A 126 -45.47 38.77 52.09
C PRO A 126 -45.13 40.25 51.91
N TYR A 127 -44.24 40.57 50.96
CA TYR A 127 -43.84 41.93 50.64
C TYR A 127 -45.02 42.81 50.20
N THR A 128 -45.79 42.33 49.22
CA THR A 128 -46.96 43.06 48.68
C THR A 128 -48.08 43.21 49.70
N LEU A 129 -48.36 42.16 50.50
CA LEU A 129 -49.42 42.18 51.51
C LEU A 129 -49.08 43.12 52.67
N ILE A 130 -47.85 43.13 53.16
CA ILE A 130 -47.41 44.03 54.23
C ILE A 130 -47.43 45.49 53.73
N ALA A 131 -46.96 45.74 52.50
CA ALA A 131 -47.04 47.06 51.89
C ALA A 131 -48.51 47.55 51.73
N ALA A 132 -49.41 46.68 51.25
CA ALA A 132 -50.83 47.01 51.13
C ALA A 132 -51.49 47.24 52.49
N ALA A 133 -51.18 46.42 53.49
CA ALA A 133 -51.69 46.57 54.85
C ALA A 133 -51.21 47.87 55.51
N HIS A 134 -49.96 48.28 55.25
CA HIS A 134 -49.43 49.55 55.72
C HIS A 134 -50.22 50.73 55.16
N HIS A 135 -50.41 50.81 53.83
CA HIS A 135 -51.21 51.87 53.21
C HIS A 135 -52.67 51.85 53.69
N GLY A 136 -53.27 50.67 53.83
CA GLY A 136 -54.64 50.53 54.34
C GLY A 136 -54.78 50.99 55.81
N THR A 137 -53.79 50.68 56.65
CA THR A 137 -53.79 51.07 58.07
C THR A 137 -53.63 52.58 58.22
N LEU A 138 -52.68 53.19 57.50
CA LEU A 138 -52.47 54.64 57.51
C LEU A 138 -53.72 55.40 57.06
N PHE A 139 -54.37 54.92 56.01
CA PHE A 139 -55.64 55.47 55.58
C PHE A 139 -56.74 55.33 56.64
N GLY A 140 -56.84 54.15 57.27
CA GLY A 140 -57.79 53.92 58.35
C GLY A 140 -57.57 54.85 59.55
N LEU A 141 -56.31 55.10 59.93
CA LEU A 141 -55.96 56.05 60.99
C LEU A 141 -56.36 57.49 60.62
N GLN A 142 -56.07 57.92 59.39
CA GLN A 142 -56.46 59.24 58.90
C GLN A 142 -57.99 59.42 58.90
N MET A 143 -58.76 58.42 58.46
CA MET A 143 -60.23 58.47 58.46
C MET A 143 -60.83 58.55 59.88
N ASN A 144 -60.09 58.10 60.89
CA ASN A 144 -60.47 58.22 62.30
C ASN A 144 -59.93 59.50 62.98
N GLY A 145 -59.34 60.43 62.21
CA GLY A 145 -58.90 61.74 62.69
C GLY A 145 -57.51 61.77 63.33
N TYR A 146 -56.69 60.74 63.16
CA TYR A 146 -55.28 60.74 63.59
C TYR A 146 -54.38 61.45 62.57
N ASP A 147 -53.39 62.20 63.06
CA ASP A 147 -52.38 62.86 62.22
C ASP A 147 -51.37 61.82 61.69
N VAL A 148 -51.22 61.74 60.37
CA VAL A 148 -50.34 60.78 59.67
C VAL A 148 -49.28 61.48 58.81
N LYS A 149 -49.12 62.81 58.93
CA LYS A 149 -48.22 63.63 58.10
C LYS A 149 -46.75 63.20 58.15
N ASP A 150 -46.30 62.72 59.31
CA ASP A 150 -44.91 62.24 59.48
C ASP A 150 -44.64 60.89 58.79
N TYR A 151 -45.69 60.19 58.37
CA TYR A 151 -45.58 58.83 57.80
C TYR A 151 -45.92 58.76 56.31
N ILE A 152 -46.55 59.79 55.75
CA ILE A 152 -46.88 59.90 54.32
C ILE A 152 -46.65 61.34 53.88
N ILE A 153 -45.84 61.52 52.83
CA ILE A 153 -45.64 62.74 52.02
C ILE A 153 -46.31 63.95 52.65
N ASN A 154 -45.57 64.66 53.51
CA ASN A 154 -45.90 65.86 54.28
C ASN A 154 -47.10 66.69 53.75
N GLN A 155 -48.30 66.12 53.83
CA GLN A 155 -49.56 66.61 53.27
C GLN A 155 -50.67 66.37 54.29
N ASP A 156 -51.54 67.36 54.45
CA ASP A 156 -52.48 67.41 55.56
C ASP A 156 -53.63 66.38 55.48
N ALA A 157 -53.93 65.84 54.28
CA ALA A 157 -54.92 64.77 54.11
C ALA A 157 -54.72 64.00 52.79
N ILE A 158 -54.64 62.67 52.86
CA ILE A 158 -54.63 61.81 51.67
C ILE A 158 -56.05 61.64 51.12
N SER A 159 -56.22 61.85 49.82
CA SER A 159 -57.48 61.60 49.12
C SER A 159 -57.75 60.09 48.93
N HIS A 160 -59.02 59.69 48.89
CA HIS A 160 -59.42 58.31 48.53
C HIS A 160 -58.80 57.85 47.20
N THR A 161 -58.66 58.78 46.25
CA THR A 161 -58.05 58.54 44.94
C THR A 161 -56.56 58.22 45.02
N THR A 162 -55.80 58.92 45.86
CA THR A 162 -54.35 58.72 46.02
C THR A 162 -54.05 57.33 46.61
N ILE A 163 -54.81 56.88 47.59
CA ILE A 163 -54.63 55.55 48.19
C ILE A 163 -55.08 54.43 47.25
N GLY A 164 -56.19 54.63 46.54
CA GLY A 164 -56.62 53.71 45.49
C GLY A 164 -55.52 53.52 44.43
N PHE A 165 -54.86 54.61 44.03
CA PHE A 165 -53.73 54.56 43.11
C PHE A 165 -52.52 53.82 43.69
N HIS A 166 -52.12 54.11 44.94
CA HIS A 166 -50.97 53.44 45.57
C HIS A 166 -51.22 51.94 45.80
N LEU A 167 -52.40 51.56 46.30
CA LEU A 167 -52.77 50.14 46.44
C LEU A 167 -52.82 49.43 45.08
N GLY A 168 -53.32 50.11 44.04
CA GLY A 168 -53.28 49.61 42.65
C GLY A 168 -51.86 49.42 42.14
N LEU A 169 -50.96 50.36 42.41
CA LEU A 169 -49.55 50.29 42.03
C LEU A 169 -48.81 49.15 42.75
N VAL A 170 -49.01 48.99 44.06
CA VAL A 170 -48.42 47.89 44.85
C VAL A 170 -48.90 46.53 44.33
N ALA A 171 -50.21 46.39 44.04
CA ALA A 171 -50.77 45.17 43.50
C ALA A 171 -50.23 44.86 42.09
N LEU A 172 -50.20 45.86 41.20
CA LEU A 172 -49.66 45.74 39.84
C LEU A 172 -48.19 45.31 39.87
N MET A 173 -47.36 45.95 40.69
CA MET A 173 -45.94 45.64 40.79
C MET A 173 -45.71 44.23 41.33
N GLY A 174 -46.50 43.81 42.33
CA GLY A 174 -46.49 42.44 42.84
C GLY A 174 -46.80 41.39 41.77
N VAL A 175 -47.81 41.64 40.93
CA VAL A 175 -48.18 40.76 39.82
C VAL A 175 -47.11 40.71 38.75
N VAL A 176 -46.59 41.86 38.31
CA VAL A 176 -45.56 41.95 37.27
C VAL A 176 -44.27 41.25 37.71
N CYS A 177 -43.80 41.51 38.94
CA CYS A 177 -42.59 40.88 39.48
C CYS A 177 -42.78 39.38 39.76
N GLY A 178 -43.98 38.97 40.18
CA GLY A 178 -44.36 37.57 40.32
C GLY A 178 -44.35 36.84 38.97
N TRP A 179 -44.90 37.47 37.93
CA TRP A 179 -44.87 36.94 36.56
C TRP A 179 -43.43 36.81 36.02
N TRP A 180 -42.61 37.85 36.18
CA TRP A 180 -41.19 37.81 35.82
C TRP A 180 -40.43 36.69 36.54
N SER A 181 -40.71 36.46 37.83
CA SER A 181 -40.11 35.35 38.59
C SER A 181 -40.46 33.98 37.98
N ILE A 182 -41.69 33.80 37.51
CA ILE A 182 -42.12 32.57 36.81
C ILE A 182 -41.38 32.39 35.47
N VAL A 183 -41.25 33.48 34.69
CA VAL A 183 -40.54 33.46 33.41
C VAL A 183 -39.07 33.09 33.60
N LEU A 184 -38.40 33.71 34.57
CA LEU A 184 -37.01 33.40 34.89
C LEU A 184 -36.85 31.94 35.34
N GLN A 185 -37.75 31.43 36.18
CA GLN A 185 -37.70 30.03 36.60
C GLN A 185 -37.87 29.06 35.42
N LYS A 186 -38.77 29.36 34.47
CA LYS A 186 -38.91 28.57 33.23
C LYS A 186 -37.64 28.60 32.39
N ARG A 187 -36.99 29.76 32.26
CA ARG A 187 -35.72 29.91 31.54
C ARG A 187 -34.60 29.10 32.21
N THR A 188 -34.45 29.21 33.53
CA THR A 188 -33.50 28.41 34.32
C THR A 188 -33.71 26.91 34.14
N ARG A 189 -34.97 26.45 34.03
CA ARG A 189 -35.28 25.05 33.72
C ARG A 189 -34.82 24.64 32.32
N GLN A 190 -35.00 25.51 31.32
CA GLN A 190 -34.52 25.24 29.97
C GLN A 190 -32.98 25.20 29.92
N ASP A 191 -32.31 26.13 30.61
CA ASP A 191 -30.85 26.16 30.70
C ASP A 191 -30.28 24.88 31.33
N TYR A 192 -30.95 24.36 32.37
CA TYR A 192 -30.60 23.06 32.95
C TYR A 192 -30.73 21.90 31.95
N ILE A 193 -31.83 21.85 31.20
CA ILE A 193 -32.05 20.81 30.17
C ILE A 193 -30.96 20.90 29.10
N ASN A 194 -30.66 22.11 28.62
CA ASN A 194 -29.63 22.33 27.60
C ASN A 194 -28.25 21.88 28.10
N LYS A 195 -27.88 22.27 29.33
CA LYS A 195 -26.60 21.86 29.95
C LYS A 195 -26.48 20.33 30.05
N TYR A 196 -27.53 19.67 30.56
CA TYR A 196 -27.52 18.21 30.71
C TYR A 196 -27.44 17.49 29.36
N THR A 197 -28.19 17.96 28.35
CA THR A 197 -28.12 17.41 27.00
C THR A 197 -26.72 17.55 26.40
N LEU A 198 -26.08 18.72 26.58
CA LEU A 198 -24.72 18.95 26.09
C LEU A 198 -23.69 18.04 26.79
N GLU A 199 -23.78 17.89 28.11
CA GLU A 199 -22.91 16.98 28.87
C GLU A 199 -23.09 15.53 28.40
N SER A 200 -24.33 15.08 28.16
CA SER A 200 -24.61 13.75 27.63
C SER A 200 -24.04 13.55 26.22
N GLN A 201 -24.13 14.56 25.34
CA GLN A 201 -23.56 14.51 23.99
C GLN A 201 -22.03 14.46 24.00
N LEU A 202 -21.39 15.20 24.91
CA LEU A 202 -19.93 15.17 25.09
C LEU A 202 -19.43 13.78 25.50
N VAL A 203 -20.13 13.11 26.43
CA VAL A 203 -19.79 11.74 26.84
C VAL A 203 -19.91 10.76 25.66
N ASN A 204 -21.01 10.84 24.88
CA ASN A 204 -21.19 10.00 23.69
C ASN A 204 -20.07 10.25 22.66
N MET A 205 -19.70 11.51 22.44
CA MET A 205 -18.62 11.88 21.53
C MET A 205 -17.26 11.32 21.98
N GLN A 206 -16.95 11.37 23.28
CA GLN A 206 -15.72 10.77 23.82
C GLN A 206 -15.70 9.25 23.62
N ASN A 207 -16.82 8.57 23.86
CA ASN A 207 -16.95 7.13 23.61
C ASN A 207 -16.76 6.79 22.12
N ASN A 208 -17.33 7.60 21.21
CA ASN A 208 -17.14 7.45 19.77
C ASN A 208 -15.67 7.61 19.36
N ILE A 209 -14.97 8.61 19.88
CA ILE A 209 -13.54 8.82 19.62
C ILE A 209 -12.72 7.64 20.13
N ALA A 210 -12.99 7.16 21.35
CA ALA A 210 -12.30 6.01 21.92
C ALA A 210 -12.51 4.74 21.07
N PHE A 211 -13.74 4.50 20.62
CA PHE A 211 -14.07 3.35 19.77
C PHE A 211 -13.45 3.45 18.38
N ALA A 212 -13.51 4.62 17.73
CA ALA A 212 -12.83 4.86 16.46
C ALA A 212 -11.31 4.66 16.58
N SER A 213 -10.70 5.06 17.70
CA SER A 213 -9.27 4.82 17.98
C SER A 213 -8.95 3.33 18.13
N GLN A 214 -9.81 2.53 18.77
CA GLN A 214 -9.63 1.07 18.85
C GLN A 214 -9.67 0.43 17.47
N ILE A 215 -10.63 0.81 16.62
CA ILE A 215 -10.72 0.32 15.24
C ILE A 215 -9.47 0.71 14.46
N SER A 216 -9.02 1.96 14.56
CA SER A 216 -7.80 2.45 13.89
C SER A 216 -6.53 1.72 14.34
N LYS A 217 -6.50 1.17 15.56
CA LYS A 217 -5.38 0.36 16.09
C LYS A 217 -5.48 -1.13 15.72
N GLY A 218 -6.46 -1.52 14.90
CA GLY A 218 -6.69 -2.89 14.46
C GLY A 218 -7.45 -3.76 15.47
N ASN A 219 -7.99 -3.19 16.56
CA ASN A 219 -8.79 -3.94 17.53
C ASN A 219 -10.26 -4.01 17.09
N LEU A 220 -10.56 -4.91 16.16
CA LEU A 220 -11.91 -5.11 15.61
C LEU A 220 -12.86 -5.87 16.55
N ASN A 221 -12.38 -6.40 17.67
CA ASN A 221 -13.19 -7.08 18.68
C ASN A 221 -13.69 -6.15 19.81
N ALA A 222 -13.39 -4.86 19.74
CA ALA A 222 -13.83 -3.90 20.74
C ALA A 222 -15.36 -3.84 20.84
N SER A 223 -15.88 -3.88 22.08
CA SER A 223 -17.30 -3.70 22.38
C SER A 223 -17.66 -2.22 22.41
N TYR A 224 -18.86 -1.88 21.93
CA TYR A 224 -19.40 -0.54 21.94
C TYR A 224 -20.89 -0.60 22.27
N GLU A 225 -21.31 0.11 23.34
CA GLU A 225 -22.70 0.18 23.74
C GLU A 225 -23.41 1.32 23.02
N LEU A 226 -24.36 0.97 22.15
CA LEU A 226 -25.16 1.94 21.41
C LEU A 226 -26.19 2.60 22.32
N HIS A 227 -26.20 3.93 22.35
CA HIS A 227 -27.27 4.72 22.95
C HIS A 227 -28.28 5.17 21.90
N ASN A 228 -29.56 5.30 22.29
CA ASN A 228 -30.73 5.41 21.39
C ASN A 228 -30.79 6.64 20.46
N GLU A 229 -29.77 7.49 20.41
CA GLU A 229 -29.68 8.62 19.46
C GLU A 229 -28.29 8.80 18.84
N ASP A 230 -27.34 7.87 19.06
CA ASP A 230 -25.96 8.00 18.58
C ASP A 230 -25.78 7.47 17.14
N LYS A 231 -26.09 8.33 16.16
CA LYS A 231 -25.92 8.03 14.73
C LYS A 231 -24.46 7.77 14.33
N LEU A 232 -23.51 8.46 14.97
CA LEU A 232 -22.08 8.31 14.68
C LEU A 232 -21.58 6.97 15.23
N GLY A 233 -21.93 6.62 16.46
CA GLY A 233 -21.67 5.32 17.07
C GLY A 233 -22.20 4.18 16.22
N LYS A 234 -23.43 4.30 15.69
CA LYS A 234 -24.01 3.30 14.77
C LYS A 234 -23.17 3.11 13.51
N SER A 235 -22.77 4.21 12.87
CA SER A 235 -21.94 4.18 11.66
C SER A 235 -20.55 3.57 11.93
N LEU A 236 -19.96 3.85 13.10
CA LEU A 236 -18.68 3.24 13.51
C LEU A 236 -18.80 1.74 13.75
N VAL A 237 -19.92 1.28 14.31
CA VAL A 237 -20.19 -0.16 14.50
C VAL A 237 -20.34 -0.86 13.15
N GLU A 238 -21.08 -0.28 12.21
CA GLU A 238 -21.24 -0.79 10.84
C GLU A 238 -19.89 -0.85 10.11
N MET A 239 -19.06 0.20 10.23
CA MET A 239 -17.70 0.23 9.67
C MET A 239 -16.82 -0.86 10.26
N ARG A 240 -16.79 -1.02 11.60
CA ARG A 240 -16.03 -2.09 12.25
C ARG A 240 -16.49 -3.47 11.79
N SER A 241 -17.80 -3.71 11.69
CA SER A 241 -18.33 -4.99 11.21
C SER A 241 -17.91 -5.27 9.76
N SER A 242 -17.91 -4.25 8.90
CA SER A 242 -17.44 -4.37 7.51
C SER A 242 -15.94 -4.66 7.43
N LEU A 243 -15.14 -4.05 8.31
CA LEU A 243 -13.70 -4.31 8.41
C LEU A 243 -13.41 -5.72 8.94
N LEU A 244 -14.21 -6.22 9.88
CA LEU A 244 -14.08 -7.58 10.39
C LEU A 244 -14.37 -8.60 9.27
N GLU A 245 -15.45 -8.41 8.52
CA GLU A 245 -15.79 -9.24 7.36
C GLU A 245 -14.70 -9.20 6.28
N ALA A 246 -14.16 -8.01 5.99
CA ALA A 246 -13.06 -7.86 5.04
C ALA A 246 -11.78 -8.57 5.51
N SER A 247 -11.45 -8.46 6.81
CA SER A 247 -10.29 -9.13 7.42
C SER A 247 -10.43 -10.66 7.38
N GLU A 248 -11.60 -11.20 7.70
CA GLU A 248 -11.87 -12.64 7.62
C GLU A 248 -11.73 -13.15 6.17
N LYS A 249 -12.25 -12.38 5.20
CA LYS A 249 -12.12 -12.71 3.78
C LYS A 249 -10.68 -12.66 3.28
N GLU A 250 -9.90 -11.66 3.73
CA GLU A 250 -8.48 -11.55 3.41
C GLU A 250 -7.68 -12.73 3.97
N GLU A 251 -7.96 -13.15 5.20
CA GLU A 251 -7.31 -14.32 5.82
C GLU A 251 -7.60 -15.61 5.05
N GLN A 252 -8.85 -15.80 4.58
CA GLN A 252 -9.24 -16.93 3.74
C GLN A 252 -8.52 -16.94 2.38
N GLU A 253 -8.39 -15.78 1.72
CA GLU A 253 -7.64 -15.69 0.46
C GLU A 253 -6.14 -15.92 0.67
N LYS A 254 -5.57 -15.38 1.75
CA LYS A 254 -4.17 -15.61 2.13
C LYS A 254 -3.90 -17.09 2.36
N PHE A 255 -4.79 -17.79 3.08
CA PHE A 255 -4.71 -19.24 3.28
C PHE A 255 -4.67 -19.99 1.93
N LYS A 256 -5.59 -19.68 1.01
CA LYS A 256 -5.61 -20.32 -0.32
C LYS A 256 -4.32 -20.10 -1.10
N ASN A 257 -3.85 -18.85 -1.15
CA ASN A 257 -2.70 -18.47 -1.97
C ASN A 257 -1.37 -19.04 -1.43
N VAL A 258 -1.17 -18.98 -0.10
CA VAL A 258 0.03 -19.56 0.53
C VAL A 258 0.04 -21.08 0.34
N GLY A 259 -1.09 -21.75 0.61
CA GLY A 259 -1.19 -23.20 0.42
C GLY A 259 -0.94 -23.62 -1.03
N LEU A 260 -1.49 -22.91 -2.02
CA LEU A 260 -1.30 -23.23 -3.43
C LEU A 260 0.15 -23.04 -3.88
N ALA A 261 0.81 -22.00 -3.39
CA ALA A 261 2.21 -21.73 -3.70
C ALA A 261 3.13 -22.85 -3.19
N GLU A 262 2.96 -23.27 -1.94
CA GLU A 262 3.76 -24.34 -1.34
C GLU A 262 3.56 -25.70 -2.04
N ILE A 263 2.30 -26.04 -2.36
CA ILE A 263 2.01 -27.27 -3.10
C ILE A 263 2.62 -27.19 -4.51
N SER A 264 2.51 -26.04 -5.18
CA SER A 264 3.10 -25.83 -6.51
C SER A 264 4.62 -25.96 -6.51
N ASP A 265 5.30 -25.52 -5.45
CA ASP A 265 6.75 -25.68 -5.30
C ASP A 265 7.17 -27.15 -5.14
N ILE A 266 6.40 -27.94 -4.38
CA ILE A 266 6.64 -29.39 -4.25
C ILE A 266 6.46 -30.07 -5.61
N LEU A 267 5.41 -29.70 -6.35
CA LEU A 267 5.10 -30.24 -7.69
C LEU A 267 6.18 -29.89 -8.72
N ARG A 268 6.84 -28.73 -8.61
CA ARG A 268 7.92 -28.31 -9.52
C ARG A 268 9.25 -29.05 -9.28
N ASN A 269 9.58 -29.34 -8.03
CA ASN A 269 10.93 -29.78 -7.64
C ASN A 269 11.16 -31.30 -7.67
N ASN A 270 10.12 -32.13 -7.84
CA ASN A 270 10.22 -33.60 -7.82
C ASN A 270 9.59 -34.24 -9.06
N THR A 271 10.39 -34.54 -10.09
CA THR A 271 9.89 -35.02 -11.40
C THR A 271 10.15 -36.50 -11.70
N THR A 272 10.88 -37.25 -10.85
CA THR A 272 11.38 -38.58 -11.21
C THR A 272 10.49 -39.75 -10.74
N HIS A 273 9.81 -39.64 -9.60
CA HIS A 273 8.94 -40.69 -9.06
C HIS A 273 7.60 -40.16 -8.56
N LEU A 274 6.52 -40.69 -9.14
CA LEU A 274 5.14 -40.29 -8.90
C LEU A 274 4.67 -40.59 -7.45
N GLU A 275 5.15 -41.68 -6.86
CA GLU A 275 4.84 -42.09 -5.48
C GLU A 275 5.46 -41.13 -4.44
N ASP A 276 6.73 -40.75 -4.62
CA ASP A 276 7.41 -39.79 -3.74
C ASP A 276 6.75 -38.41 -3.80
N LEU A 277 6.33 -37.99 -5.00
CA LEU A 277 5.60 -36.75 -5.20
C LEU A 277 4.24 -36.79 -4.48
N ALA A 278 3.48 -37.86 -4.68
CA ALA A 278 2.17 -38.05 -4.03
C ALA A 278 2.30 -38.05 -2.49
N ASN A 279 3.32 -38.71 -1.95
CA ASN A 279 3.60 -38.73 -0.51
C ASN A 279 3.89 -37.32 0.05
N GLN A 280 4.72 -36.53 -0.63
CA GLN A 280 5.08 -35.19 -0.18
C GLN A 280 3.89 -34.22 -0.24
N VAL A 281 3.15 -34.25 -1.35
CA VAL A 281 1.97 -33.41 -1.55
C VAL A 281 0.89 -33.76 -0.53
N LEU A 282 0.56 -35.04 -0.37
CA LEU A 282 -0.46 -35.50 0.57
C LEU A 282 -0.07 -35.13 2.02
N ALA A 283 1.18 -35.36 2.42
CA ALA A 283 1.66 -34.99 3.74
C ALA A 283 1.64 -33.46 3.97
N ARG A 284 1.91 -32.65 2.94
CA ARG A 284 1.84 -31.18 3.07
C ARG A 284 0.41 -30.71 3.21
N ILE A 285 -0.52 -31.19 2.38
CA ILE A 285 -1.95 -30.85 2.48
C ILE A 285 -2.47 -31.17 3.87
N ILE A 286 -2.18 -32.38 4.37
CA ILE A 286 -2.69 -32.83 5.67
C ILE A 286 -2.15 -31.96 6.80
N LYS A 287 -0.85 -31.62 6.80
CA LYS A 287 -0.26 -30.74 7.82
C LYS A 287 -0.76 -29.30 7.71
N TYR A 288 -0.89 -28.77 6.49
CA TYR A 288 -1.32 -27.39 6.25
C TYR A 288 -2.77 -27.17 6.68
N MET A 289 -3.63 -28.16 6.41
CA MET A 289 -5.06 -28.10 6.73
C MET A 289 -5.41 -28.73 8.08
N ASN A 290 -4.42 -29.24 8.81
CA ASN A 290 -4.61 -29.97 10.08
C ASN A 290 -5.61 -31.13 9.96
N ILE A 291 -5.55 -31.86 8.84
CA ILE A 291 -6.35 -33.06 8.58
C ILE A 291 -5.74 -34.24 9.36
N ASN A 292 -6.56 -35.22 9.73
CA ASN A 292 -6.07 -36.36 10.49
C ASN A 292 -5.53 -37.49 9.60
N GLN A 293 -6.23 -37.78 8.51
CA GLN A 293 -5.91 -38.89 7.62
C GLN A 293 -6.26 -38.52 6.18
N GLY A 294 -5.47 -39.05 5.23
CA GLY A 294 -5.81 -38.92 3.82
C GLY A 294 -5.17 -40.01 2.97
N GLY A 295 -5.77 -40.22 1.81
CA GLY A 295 -5.33 -41.14 0.77
C GLY A 295 -5.38 -40.48 -0.60
N LEU A 296 -4.43 -40.82 -1.46
CA LEU A 296 -4.38 -40.38 -2.84
C LEU A 296 -4.39 -41.61 -3.73
N PHE A 297 -5.41 -41.69 -4.57
CA PHE A 297 -5.66 -42.77 -5.51
C PHE A 297 -5.44 -42.26 -6.93
N ILE A 298 -4.83 -43.07 -7.79
CA ILE A 298 -4.60 -42.74 -9.20
C ILE A 298 -5.37 -43.69 -10.11
N LEU A 299 -5.86 -43.17 -11.23
CA LEU A 299 -6.55 -43.96 -12.23
C LEU A 299 -5.56 -44.79 -13.04
N GLN A 300 -5.77 -46.10 -13.06
CA GLN A 300 -5.02 -47.06 -13.87
C GLN A 300 -5.98 -47.75 -14.87
N LYS A 301 -5.42 -48.25 -15.97
CA LYS A 301 -6.15 -49.01 -17.00
C LYS A 301 -5.49 -50.37 -17.20
N ASP A 302 -6.28 -51.44 -17.15
CA ASP A 302 -5.87 -52.79 -17.52
C ASP A 302 -6.78 -53.36 -18.63
N GLU A 303 -6.63 -54.66 -18.95
CA GLU A 303 -7.42 -55.32 -20.01
C GLU A 303 -8.92 -55.44 -19.66
N ASP A 304 -9.28 -55.37 -18.37
CA ASP A 304 -10.64 -55.58 -17.86
C ASP A 304 -11.40 -54.27 -17.55
N GLY A 305 -10.70 -53.14 -17.40
CA GLY A 305 -11.36 -51.84 -17.15
C GLY A 305 -10.43 -50.72 -16.66
N SER A 306 -11.04 -49.67 -16.09
CA SER A 306 -10.33 -48.60 -15.38
C SER A 306 -10.62 -48.71 -13.90
N TYR A 307 -9.59 -48.63 -13.06
CA TYR A 307 -9.70 -48.76 -11.61
C TYR A 307 -8.84 -47.71 -10.90
N LEU A 308 -9.20 -47.37 -9.67
CA LEU A 308 -8.42 -46.49 -8.79
C LEU A 308 -7.47 -47.33 -7.94
N GLU A 309 -6.17 -47.02 -8.02
CA GLU A 309 -5.14 -47.64 -7.18
C GLU A 309 -4.59 -46.65 -6.15
N LEU A 310 -4.47 -47.09 -4.89
CA LEU A 310 -3.90 -46.30 -3.82
C LEU A 310 -2.41 -46.04 -4.08
N LEU A 311 -2.07 -44.80 -4.39
CA LEU A 311 -0.71 -44.35 -4.68
C LEU A 311 0.01 -43.86 -3.41
N SER A 312 -0.71 -43.19 -2.51
CA SER A 312 -0.14 -42.68 -1.26
C SER A 312 -1.18 -42.64 -0.15
N SER A 313 -0.72 -42.83 1.09
CA SER A 313 -1.58 -42.72 2.27
C SER A 313 -0.82 -42.10 3.44
N TYR A 314 -1.53 -41.37 4.30
CA TYR A 314 -0.97 -40.74 5.48
C TYR A 314 -1.84 -41.08 6.69
N ALA A 315 -1.20 -41.56 7.77
CA ALA A 315 -1.86 -42.03 9.00
C ALA A 315 -2.91 -43.15 8.78
N TYR A 316 -2.79 -43.91 7.69
CA TYR A 316 -3.66 -45.05 7.35
C TYR A 316 -3.15 -46.33 8.03
N ASN A 317 -4.03 -47.12 8.67
CA ASN A 317 -3.63 -48.29 9.44
C ASN A 317 -3.08 -49.41 8.53
N ARG A 318 -1.87 -49.92 8.81
CA ARG A 318 -1.18 -50.95 7.99
C ARG A 318 -1.83 -52.35 8.06
N LYS A 319 -2.96 -52.56 8.75
CA LYS A 319 -3.43 -53.90 9.15
C LYS A 319 -4.88 -54.31 8.80
N LYS A 320 -5.66 -53.51 8.06
CA LYS A 320 -6.95 -53.99 7.50
C LYS A 320 -7.02 -53.60 6.03
N TYR A 321 -6.92 -54.62 5.17
CA TYR A 321 -7.19 -54.61 3.74
C TYR A 321 -6.57 -53.43 2.96
N LEU A 322 -5.36 -53.66 2.43
CA LEU A 322 -4.90 -53.02 1.20
C LEU A 322 -5.90 -53.37 0.08
N ILE A 323 -7.07 -52.72 0.04
CA ILE A 323 -7.86 -52.67 -1.18
C ILE A 323 -7.05 -51.80 -2.12
N LYS A 324 -6.17 -52.47 -2.88
CA LYS A 324 -5.28 -51.82 -3.83
C LYS A 324 -6.02 -51.32 -5.06
N LYS A 325 -7.22 -51.83 -5.35
CA LYS A 325 -7.98 -51.52 -6.55
C LYS A 325 -9.45 -51.31 -6.19
N ILE A 326 -10.01 -50.19 -6.63
CA ILE A 326 -11.43 -49.84 -6.52
C ILE A 326 -11.95 -49.60 -7.94
N GLU A 327 -13.01 -50.28 -8.34
CA GLU A 327 -13.58 -50.08 -9.68
C GLU A 327 -14.27 -48.71 -9.80
N ILE A 328 -14.32 -48.16 -11.02
CA ILE A 328 -15.06 -46.91 -11.27
C ILE A 328 -16.57 -47.12 -11.05
N GLY A 329 -17.19 -46.24 -10.27
CA GLY A 329 -18.58 -46.37 -9.81
C GLY A 329 -18.77 -47.26 -8.57
N GLU A 330 -17.70 -47.86 -8.03
CA GLU A 330 -17.75 -48.64 -6.78
C GLU A 330 -17.39 -47.77 -5.56
N GLY A 331 -18.24 -47.81 -4.53
CA GLY A 331 -18.04 -47.04 -3.31
C GLY A 331 -18.04 -45.51 -3.54
N LEU A 332 -17.73 -44.74 -2.49
CA LEU A 332 -17.75 -43.28 -2.60
C LEU A 332 -16.58 -42.72 -3.43
N LEU A 333 -15.43 -43.39 -3.44
CA LEU A 333 -14.27 -43.02 -4.24
C LEU A 333 -14.49 -43.23 -5.74
N GLY A 334 -15.01 -44.40 -6.12
CA GLY A 334 -15.34 -44.71 -7.51
C GLY A 334 -16.49 -43.85 -8.03
N GLN A 335 -17.47 -43.52 -7.18
CA GLN A 335 -18.56 -42.61 -7.54
C GLN A 335 -18.08 -41.17 -7.76
N ALA A 336 -17.22 -40.64 -6.89
CA ALA A 336 -16.64 -39.31 -7.05
C ALA A 336 -15.80 -39.18 -8.34
N ALA A 337 -15.07 -40.24 -8.71
CA ALA A 337 -14.35 -40.30 -9.99
C ALA A 337 -15.28 -40.32 -11.21
N LEU A 338 -16.42 -41.03 -11.12
CA LEU A 338 -17.40 -41.15 -12.19
C LEU A 338 -18.19 -39.85 -12.40
N GLU A 339 -18.66 -39.25 -11.31
CA GLU A 339 -19.44 -38.01 -11.31
C GLU A 339 -18.57 -36.76 -11.55
N LYS A 340 -17.25 -36.87 -11.33
CA LYS A 340 -16.27 -35.78 -11.44
C LYS A 340 -16.51 -34.61 -10.48
N ASP A 341 -17.28 -34.85 -9.42
CA ASP A 341 -17.65 -33.84 -8.43
C ASP A 341 -17.14 -34.21 -7.04
N THR A 342 -16.88 -33.17 -6.24
CA THR A 342 -16.42 -33.30 -4.86
C THR A 342 -17.54 -33.85 -3.97
N VAL A 343 -17.26 -34.92 -3.24
CA VAL A 343 -18.20 -35.52 -2.28
C VAL A 343 -17.81 -35.11 -0.87
N TYR A 344 -18.70 -34.42 -0.16
CA TYR A 344 -18.49 -34.00 1.22
C TYR A 344 -19.56 -34.59 2.15
N LEU A 345 -19.12 -35.37 3.15
CA LEU A 345 -20.00 -36.09 4.07
C LEU A 345 -19.67 -35.76 5.52
N THR A 346 -20.68 -35.34 6.28
CA THR A 346 -20.61 -35.15 7.75
C THR A 346 -21.29 -36.28 8.52
N ASP A 347 -22.14 -37.07 7.86
CA ASP A 347 -22.69 -38.30 8.42
C ASP A 347 -22.09 -39.50 7.69
N ILE A 348 -21.25 -40.26 8.40
CA ILE A 348 -20.39 -41.30 7.84
C ILE A 348 -20.98 -42.69 8.17
N PRO A 349 -21.07 -43.64 7.24
CA PRO A 349 -21.53 -44.99 7.56
C PRO A 349 -20.64 -45.68 8.63
N GLN A 350 -21.23 -46.52 9.49
CA GLN A 350 -20.57 -47.07 10.70
C GLN A 350 -19.25 -47.81 10.44
N ASP A 351 -19.07 -48.39 9.25
CA ASP A 351 -17.88 -49.18 8.89
C ASP A 351 -17.08 -48.59 7.71
N TYR A 352 -17.34 -47.33 7.32
CA TYR A 352 -16.70 -46.74 6.14
C TYR A 352 -15.22 -46.38 6.38
N ILE A 353 -14.92 -45.60 7.44
CA ILE A 353 -13.53 -45.19 7.75
C ILE A 353 -13.35 -44.92 9.26
N SER A 354 -12.20 -45.32 9.82
CA SER A 354 -11.79 -45.01 11.20
C SER A 354 -10.37 -44.43 11.23
N ILE A 355 -10.16 -43.42 12.07
CA ILE A 355 -8.85 -42.81 12.33
C ILE A 355 -8.19 -43.59 13.47
N THR A 356 -7.01 -44.15 13.22
CA THR A 356 -6.28 -44.95 14.19
C THR A 356 -5.10 -44.22 14.80
N SER A 357 -4.97 -44.26 16.13
CA SER A 357 -3.87 -43.71 16.91
C SER A 357 -3.20 -44.83 17.73
N GLY A 358 -2.02 -44.55 18.29
CA GLY A 358 -1.34 -45.46 19.24
C GLY A 358 -2.14 -45.77 20.52
N LEU A 359 -3.28 -45.11 20.73
CA LEU A 359 -4.17 -45.25 21.88
C LEU A 359 -5.57 -45.84 21.54
N GLY A 360 -5.88 -46.14 20.28
CA GLY A 360 -7.19 -46.69 19.85
C GLY A 360 -7.68 -46.22 18.48
N GLU A 361 -8.88 -46.63 18.08
CA GLU A 361 -9.56 -46.18 16.84
C GLU A 361 -10.71 -45.21 17.18
N ALA A 362 -10.86 -44.13 16.41
CA ALA A 362 -11.93 -43.15 16.56
C ALA A 362 -12.55 -42.78 15.21
N ARG A 363 -13.86 -42.55 15.17
CA ARG A 363 -14.59 -42.22 13.93
C ARG A 363 -14.42 -40.72 13.60
N PRO A 364 -14.07 -40.35 12.35
CA PRO A 364 -14.01 -38.96 11.94
C PRO A 364 -15.39 -38.28 11.99
N ASN A 365 -15.40 -36.96 12.07
CA ASN A 365 -16.63 -36.16 12.01
C ASN A 365 -17.02 -35.82 10.57
N CYS A 366 -16.08 -35.84 9.64
CA CYS A 366 -16.39 -35.68 8.23
C CYS A 366 -15.34 -36.36 7.31
N VAL A 367 -15.79 -36.67 6.11
CA VAL A 367 -14.98 -37.18 5.00
C VAL A 367 -15.18 -36.28 3.78
N LEU A 368 -14.10 -35.95 3.10
CA LEU A 368 -14.08 -35.16 1.89
C LEU A 368 -13.32 -35.93 0.80
N ILE A 369 -13.98 -36.15 -0.33
CA ILE A 369 -13.43 -36.86 -1.49
C ILE A 369 -13.39 -35.88 -2.65
N VAL A 370 -12.19 -35.62 -3.15
CA VAL A 370 -11.94 -34.60 -4.18
C VAL A 370 -11.36 -35.29 -5.42
N PRO A 371 -12.05 -35.25 -6.58
CA PRO A 371 -11.48 -35.76 -7.82
C PRO A 371 -10.28 -34.91 -8.25
N ILE A 372 -9.21 -35.59 -8.65
CA ILE A 372 -8.01 -35.00 -9.24
C ILE A 372 -8.28 -34.92 -10.74
N LYS A 373 -8.69 -33.75 -11.23
CA LYS A 373 -9.08 -33.56 -12.64
C LYS A 373 -8.49 -32.31 -13.28
N SER A 374 -8.19 -32.39 -14.56
CA SER A 374 -7.79 -31.25 -15.41
C SER A 374 -8.57 -31.32 -16.72
N ASN A 375 -9.18 -30.22 -17.17
CA ASN A 375 -10.02 -30.18 -18.39
C ASN A 375 -11.09 -31.30 -18.46
N GLU A 376 -11.77 -31.58 -17.34
CA GLU A 376 -12.75 -32.67 -17.19
C GLU A 376 -12.21 -34.10 -17.35
N GLU A 377 -10.89 -34.28 -17.43
CA GLU A 377 -10.25 -35.59 -17.38
C GLU A 377 -9.83 -35.91 -15.94
N VAL A 378 -10.39 -36.98 -15.37
CA VAL A 378 -10.05 -37.44 -14.01
C VAL A 378 -8.83 -38.34 -14.10
N VAL A 379 -7.78 -38.00 -13.36
CA VAL A 379 -6.55 -38.80 -13.27
C VAL A 379 -6.41 -39.52 -11.94
N GLY A 380 -7.26 -39.21 -10.96
CA GLY A 380 -7.25 -39.83 -9.64
C GLY A 380 -8.26 -39.19 -8.70
N VAL A 381 -8.22 -39.59 -7.43
CA VAL A 381 -9.10 -39.08 -6.37
C VAL A 381 -8.30 -38.94 -5.07
N MET A 382 -8.53 -37.85 -4.33
CA MET A 382 -8.02 -37.70 -2.96
C MET A 382 -9.14 -37.89 -1.96
N GLU A 383 -8.89 -38.64 -0.90
CA GLU A 383 -9.78 -38.80 0.25
C GLU A 383 -9.15 -38.17 1.48
N PHE A 384 -9.94 -37.43 2.24
CA PHE A 384 -9.54 -36.81 3.50
C PHE A 384 -10.56 -37.13 4.59
N ALA A 385 -10.08 -37.52 5.75
CA ALA A 385 -10.91 -37.76 6.93
C ALA A 385 -10.43 -36.88 8.09
N SER A 386 -11.37 -36.21 8.75
CA SER A 386 -11.06 -35.19 9.77
C SER A 386 -12.07 -35.22 10.92
N PHE A 387 -11.58 -34.93 12.14
CA PHE A 387 -12.44 -34.57 13.27
C PHE A 387 -12.96 -33.13 13.18
N GLN A 388 -12.32 -32.28 12.39
CA GLN A 388 -12.74 -30.89 12.18
C GLN A 388 -13.54 -30.77 10.88
N VAL A 389 -14.70 -30.12 10.94
CA VAL A 389 -15.57 -29.85 9.79
C VAL A 389 -14.87 -28.90 8.84
N PHE A 390 -14.76 -29.27 7.56
CA PHE A 390 -14.16 -28.42 6.54
C PHE A 390 -15.02 -27.17 6.27
N GLN A 391 -14.39 -26.01 6.30
CA GLN A 391 -15.04 -24.76 5.90
C GLN A 391 -15.15 -24.68 4.38
N PRO A 392 -16.14 -23.96 3.81
CA PRO A 392 -16.31 -23.86 2.36
C PRO A 392 -15.06 -23.40 1.59
N TYR A 393 -14.27 -22.49 2.16
CA TYR A 393 -13.03 -22.02 1.52
C TYR A 393 -11.93 -23.10 1.49
N GLN A 394 -11.93 -24.04 2.46
CA GLN A 394 -10.99 -25.15 2.53
C GLN A 394 -11.30 -26.23 1.48
N ILE A 395 -12.59 -26.47 1.21
CA ILE A 395 -13.03 -27.39 0.14
C ILE A 395 -12.60 -26.82 -1.22
N LYS A 396 -12.91 -25.55 -1.49
CA LYS A 396 -12.47 -24.85 -2.72
C LYS A 396 -10.96 -24.83 -2.90
N PHE A 397 -10.21 -24.70 -1.80
CA PHE A 397 -8.76 -24.80 -1.83
C PHE A 397 -8.30 -26.18 -2.33
N LEU A 398 -8.87 -27.27 -1.79
CA LEU A 398 -8.53 -28.63 -2.20
C LEU A 398 -8.92 -28.93 -3.65
N GLU A 399 -10.05 -28.42 -4.13
CA GLU A 399 -10.43 -28.50 -5.54
C GLU A 399 -9.39 -27.81 -6.44
N LYS A 400 -8.92 -26.63 -6.05
CA LYS A 400 -7.90 -25.92 -6.83
C LYS A 400 -6.54 -26.60 -6.79
N VAL A 401 -6.19 -27.17 -5.63
CA VAL A 401 -4.98 -27.99 -5.48
C VAL A 401 -5.09 -29.25 -6.34
N SER A 402 -6.26 -29.88 -6.41
CA SER A 402 -6.47 -31.10 -7.20
C SER A 402 -6.26 -30.85 -8.70
N GLU A 403 -6.70 -29.70 -9.23
CA GLU A 403 -6.40 -29.30 -10.62
C GLU A 403 -4.90 -29.21 -10.90
N THR A 404 -4.15 -28.63 -9.96
CA THR A 404 -2.69 -28.43 -10.10
C THR A 404 -1.94 -29.76 -10.03
N ILE A 405 -2.37 -30.65 -9.14
CA ILE A 405 -1.86 -32.03 -9.03
C ILE A 405 -2.16 -32.77 -10.33
N ALA A 406 -3.38 -32.66 -10.86
CA ALA A 406 -3.81 -33.35 -12.07
C ALA A 406 -2.89 -33.07 -13.26
N SER A 407 -2.64 -31.79 -13.55
CA SER A 407 -1.74 -31.39 -14.65
C SER A 407 -0.30 -31.92 -14.47
N THR A 408 0.19 -31.98 -13.24
CA THR A 408 1.53 -32.50 -12.95
C THR A 408 1.60 -34.02 -13.15
N ILE A 409 0.60 -34.76 -12.67
CA ILE A 409 0.52 -36.22 -12.83
C ILE A 409 0.49 -36.58 -14.33
N ILE A 410 -0.32 -35.90 -15.14
CA ILE A 410 -0.39 -36.10 -16.59
C ILE A 410 0.99 -35.93 -17.22
N SER A 411 1.69 -34.83 -16.89
CA SER A 411 3.03 -34.54 -17.40
C SER A 411 4.04 -35.65 -17.05
N VAL A 412 4.04 -36.12 -15.79
CA VAL A 412 4.94 -37.20 -15.33
C VAL A 412 4.63 -38.52 -16.07
N GLN A 413 3.35 -38.88 -16.22
CA GLN A 413 2.94 -40.09 -16.94
C GLN A 413 3.38 -40.06 -18.42
N VAL A 414 3.18 -38.93 -19.12
CA VAL A 414 3.60 -38.75 -20.52
C VAL A 414 5.13 -38.89 -20.66
N ASN A 415 5.90 -38.31 -19.74
CA ASN A 415 7.36 -38.41 -19.74
C ASN A 415 7.84 -39.85 -19.50
N GLN A 416 7.22 -40.59 -18.57
CA GLN A 416 7.55 -42.00 -18.31
C GLN A 416 7.23 -42.89 -19.53
N GLN A 417 6.08 -42.70 -20.17
CA GLN A 417 5.71 -43.45 -21.36
C GLN A 417 6.69 -43.20 -22.52
N THR A 418 7.12 -41.94 -22.69
CA THR A 418 8.12 -41.57 -23.69
C THR A 418 9.46 -42.26 -23.44
N LYS A 419 9.89 -42.33 -22.16
CA LYS A 419 11.12 -43.03 -21.77
C LYS A 419 11.06 -44.53 -22.07
N LEU A 420 9.97 -45.20 -21.71
CA LEU A 420 9.79 -46.64 -21.95
C LEU A 420 9.79 -46.97 -23.46
N LEU A 421 9.13 -46.14 -24.27
CA LEU A 421 9.11 -46.30 -25.72
C LEU A 421 10.51 -46.12 -26.34
N LEU A 422 11.31 -45.18 -25.80
CA LEU A 422 12.69 -44.96 -26.23
C LEU A 422 13.59 -46.15 -25.86
N GLU A 423 13.48 -46.67 -24.63
CA GLU A 423 14.22 -47.85 -24.18
C GLU A 423 13.87 -49.08 -25.02
N LYS A 424 12.57 -49.31 -25.29
CA LYS A 424 12.11 -50.39 -26.16
C LYS A 424 12.64 -50.26 -27.59
N SER A 425 12.71 -49.04 -28.12
CA SER A 425 13.29 -48.77 -29.44
C SER A 425 14.80 -49.01 -29.47
N GLN A 426 15.52 -48.70 -28.39
CA GLN A 426 16.96 -48.94 -28.28
C GLN A 426 17.25 -50.44 -28.14
N GLN A 427 16.49 -51.16 -27.32
CA GLN A 427 16.65 -52.59 -27.12
C GLN A 427 16.38 -53.39 -28.40
N GLN A 428 15.36 -53.01 -29.18
CA GLN A 428 15.11 -53.63 -30.49
C GLN A 428 16.26 -53.39 -31.49
N ALA A 429 16.97 -52.26 -31.40
CA ALA A 429 18.14 -51.99 -32.23
C ALA A 429 19.37 -52.81 -31.79
N GLU A 430 19.53 -53.06 -30.49
CA GLU A 430 20.59 -53.92 -29.95
C GLU A 430 20.37 -55.41 -30.25
N GLU A 431 19.13 -55.92 -30.17
CA GLU A 431 18.82 -57.32 -30.52
C GLU A 431 19.11 -57.61 -32.00
N LEU A 432 18.79 -56.69 -32.90
CA LEU A 432 19.14 -56.80 -34.33
C LEU A 432 20.65 -56.83 -34.55
N ARG A 433 21.40 -55.99 -33.82
CA ARG A 433 22.88 -55.99 -33.84
C ARG A 433 23.47 -57.30 -33.31
N ALA A 434 22.90 -57.88 -32.26
CA ALA A 434 23.38 -59.13 -31.69
C ALA A 434 23.14 -60.33 -32.63
N GLN A 435 21.99 -60.37 -33.33
CA GLN A 435 21.72 -61.39 -34.36
C GLN A 435 22.68 -61.30 -35.56
N GLU A 436 23.06 -60.08 -35.95
CA GLU A 436 24.06 -59.84 -36.99
C GLU A 436 25.46 -60.33 -36.56
N GLU A 437 25.83 -60.10 -35.30
CA GLU A 437 27.13 -60.51 -34.74
C GLU A 437 27.26 -62.04 -34.55
N GLU A 438 26.19 -62.72 -34.15
CA GLU A 438 26.16 -64.18 -33.98
C GLU A 438 26.25 -64.93 -35.32
N MET A 439 25.62 -64.39 -36.37
CA MET A 439 25.82 -64.86 -37.75
C MET A 439 27.25 -64.65 -38.23
N ARG A 440 27.93 -63.58 -37.77
CA ARG A 440 29.33 -63.29 -38.11
C ARG A 440 30.30 -64.28 -37.47
N GLN A 441 30.13 -64.60 -36.18
CA GLN A 441 31.03 -65.52 -35.45
C GLN A 441 31.02 -66.95 -36.00
N ASN A 442 29.85 -67.47 -36.38
CA ASN A 442 29.74 -68.80 -37.00
C ASN A 442 30.40 -68.87 -38.40
N MET A 443 30.55 -67.74 -39.08
CA MET A 443 31.25 -67.63 -40.36
C MET A 443 32.77 -67.54 -40.15
N GLU A 444 33.22 -66.80 -39.13
CA GLU A 444 34.62 -66.57 -38.77
C GLU A 444 35.37 -67.86 -38.36
N GLU A 445 34.71 -68.80 -37.67
CA GLU A 445 35.36 -70.03 -37.20
C GLU A 445 35.65 -71.03 -38.34
N MET A 446 34.82 -71.03 -39.40
CA MET A 446 34.97 -71.89 -40.58
C MET A 446 35.97 -71.30 -41.60
N GLU A 447 36.17 -69.98 -41.60
CA GLU A 447 37.20 -69.30 -42.40
C GLU A 447 38.60 -69.40 -41.78
N ALA A 448 38.74 -69.37 -40.44
CA ALA A 448 40.03 -69.24 -39.74
C ALA A 448 41.09 -70.30 -40.07
N THR A 449 40.71 -71.55 -40.38
CA THR A 449 41.67 -72.64 -40.65
C THR A 449 42.12 -72.71 -42.11
N GLN A 450 41.31 -72.22 -43.05
CA GLN A 450 41.66 -72.14 -44.47
C GLN A 450 42.30 -70.79 -44.81
N GLU A 451 41.97 -69.75 -44.04
CA GLU A 451 42.60 -68.45 -44.04
C GLU A 451 44.05 -68.48 -43.59
N GLU A 452 44.53 -69.32 -42.66
CA GLU A 452 45.89 -69.12 -42.12
C GLU A 452 47.02 -69.30 -43.17
N MET A 453 46.83 -70.22 -44.12
CA MET A 453 47.78 -70.44 -45.22
C MET A 453 47.62 -69.45 -46.38
N GLN A 454 46.39 -69.06 -46.72
CA GLN A 454 46.16 -68.00 -47.70
C GLN A 454 46.46 -66.61 -47.11
N ARG A 455 46.35 -66.43 -45.79
CA ARG A 455 46.65 -65.20 -45.05
C ARG A 455 48.08 -64.84 -45.23
N LYS A 456 49.09 -65.69 -45.01
CA LYS A 456 50.48 -65.22 -45.16
C LYS A 456 50.81 -64.72 -46.57
N GLU A 457 50.21 -65.30 -47.60
CA GLU A 457 50.40 -64.89 -49.00
C GLU A 457 49.59 -63.64 -49.37
N ILE A 458 48.32 -63.58 -48.97
CA ILE A 458 47.41 -62.44 -49.14
C ILE A 458 47.76 -61.28 -48.21
N GLU A 459 48.34 -61.53 -47.04
CA GLU A 459 48.78 -60.55 -46.04
C GLU A 459 50.05 -59.88 -46.52
N MET A 460 51.04 -60.60 -47.05
CA MET A 460 52.22 -59.97 -47.67
C MET A 460 51.82 -59.17 -48.92
N ARG A 461 50.99 -59.74 -49.79
CA ARG A 461 50.50 -59.07 -51.01
C ARG A 461 49.55 -57.92 -50.70
N GLY A 462 48.76 -58.06 -49.64
CA GLY A 462 47.81 -57.09 -49.11
C GLY A 462 48.49 -55.98 -48.34
N GLN A 463 49.58 -56.24 -47.60
CA GLN A 463 50.44 -55.23 -46.99
C GLN A 463 51.14 -54.40 -48.05
N LEU A 464 51.70 -55.03 -49.09
CA LEU A 464 52.29 -54.32 -50.23
C LEU A 464 51.24 -53.54 -51.03
N SER A 465 50.06 -54.11 -51.28
CA SER A 465 48.94 -53.42 -51.95
C SER A 465 48.34 -52.30 -51.09
N ALA A 466 48.28 -52.46 -49.77
CA ALA A 466 47.81 -51.43 -48.85
C ALA A 466 48.82 -50.28 -48.77
N ILE A 467 50.12 -50.57 -48.73
CA ILE A 467 51.16 -49.54 -48.84
C ILE A 467 51.07 -48.84 -50.19
N ASP A 468 50.92 -49.58 -51.29
CA ASP A 468 50.84 -49.01 -52.65
C ASP A 468 49.56 -48.18 -52.89
N ASN A 469 48.45 -48.54 -52.27
CA ASN A 469 47.20 -47.76 -52.37
C ASN A 469 47.13 -46.58 -51.38
N THR A 470 47.79 -46.66 -50.22
CA THR A 470 47.69 -45.63 -49.17
C THR A 470 48.79 -44.58 -49.27
N LEU A 471 49.99 -44.97 -49.72
CA LEU A 471 51.14 -44.09 -49.84
C LEU A 471 51.41 -43.68 -51.27
N ALA A 472 51.58 -42.38 -51.50
CA ALA A 472 52.05 -41.88 -52.79
C ALA A 472 53.52 -42.30 -52.99
N THR A 473 53.74 -43.29 -53.84
CA THR A 473 55.05 -43.88 -54.11
C THR A 473 55.53 -43.55 -55.51
N ILE A 474 56.77 -43.09 -55.63
CA ILE A 474 57.44 -42.87 -56.91
C ILE A 474 58.87 -43.40 -56.84
N GLU A 475 59.27 -44.09 -57.90
CA GLU A 475 60.62 -44.62 -58.06
C GLU A 475 61.40 -43.77 -59.06
N PHE A 476 62.61 -43.41 -58.70
CA PHE A 476 63.57 -42.76 -59.57
C PHE A 476 64.74 -43.69 -59.86
N ASP A 477 65.32 -43.53 -61.05
CA ASP A 477 66.68 -44.03 -61.29
C ASP A 477 67.69 -43.28 -60.39
N ILE A 478 68.92 -43.77 -60.36
CA ILE A 478 69.99 -43.19 -59.54
C ILE A 478 70.36 -41.74 -59.95
N LYS A 479 69.93 -41.28 -61.13
CA LYS A 479 70.14 -39.91 -61.64
C LYS A 479 68.94 -38.98 -61.38
N GLY A 480 67.86 -39.49 -60.78
CA GLY A 480 66.66 -38.73 -60.46
C GLY A 480 65.61 -38.65 -61.56
N SER A 481 65.70 -39.50 -62.59
CA SER A 481 64.66 -39.66 -63.61
C SER A 481 63.58 -40.64 -63.14
N VAL A 482 62.31 -40.33 -63.38
CA VAL A 482 61.18 -41.18 -62.95
C VAL A 482 61.21 -42.51 -63.70
N HIS A 483 61.23 -43.60 -62.94
CA HIS A 483 61.13 -44.96 -63.46
C HIS A 483 59.66 -45.43 -63.52
N THR A 484 58.98 -45.36 -62.38
CA THR A 484 57.56 -45.69 -62.22
C THR A 484 56.97 -44.91 -61.04
N ALA A 485 55.65 -44.80 -60.96
CA ALA A 485 54.92 -44.23 -59.84
C ALA A 485 53.59 -44.97 -59.69
N ASN A 486 53.09 -45.08 -58.46
CA ASN A 486 51.82 -45.74 -58.21
C ASN A 486 50.62 -44.81 -58.43
N ASP A 487 49.43 -45.39 -58.49
CA ASP A 487 48.20 -44.64 -58.76
C ASP A 487 47.94 -43.55 -57.72
N ALA A 488 48.28 -43.79 -56.46
CA ALA A 488 48.16 -42.79 -55.39
C ALA A 488 49.03 -41.57 -55.68
N PHE A 489 50.28 -41.74 -56.11
CA PHE A 489 51.18 -40.65 -56.49
C PHE A 489 50.70 -39.92 -57.76
N LEU A 490 50.29 -40.67 -58.79
CA LEU A 490 49.84 -40.10 -60.07
C LEU A 490 48.57 -39.26 -59.88
N LYS A 491 47.59 -39.77 -59.12
CA LYS A 491 46.37 -39.02 -58.75
C LYS A 491 46.70 -37.78 -57.93
N LEU A 492 47.61 -37.91 -56.95
CA LEU A 492 48.00 -36.81 -56.08
C LEU A 492 48.68 -35.68 -56.86
N ILE A 493 49.61 -35.99 -57.77
CA ILE A 493 50.37 -34.99 -58.51
C ILE A 493 49.68 -34.52 -59.81
N GLY A 494 48.69 -35.28 -60.29
CA GLY A 494 47.85 -34.94 -61.45
C GLY A 494 48.47 -35.18 -62.82
N TYR A 495 49.56 -35.94 -62.89
CA TYR A 495 50.20 -36.36 -64.14
C TYR A 495 49.92 -37.85 -64.41
N SER A 496 49.89 -38.26 -65.69
CA SER A 496 49.92 -39.68 -66.03
C SER A 496 51.36 -40.22 -65.98
N LEU A 497 51.51 -41.54 -65.87
CA LEU A 497 52.84 -42.16 -65.83
C LEU A 497 53.61 -41.87 -67.13
N GLU A 498 52.94 -41.90 -68.28
CA GLU A 498 53.53 -41.62 -69.59
C GLU A 498 54.10 -40.19 -69.69
N GLU A 499 53.48 -39.23 -68.99
CA GLU A 499 53.92 -37.83 -68.99
C GLU A 499 55.18 -37.60 -68.16
N ILE A 500 55.35 -38.36 -67.06
CA ILE A 500 56.46 -38.17 -66.11
C ILE A 500 57.58 -39.17 -66.29
N ARG A 501 57.35 -40.34 -66.89
CA ARG A 501 58.36 -41.40 -67.04
C ARG A 501 59.55 -40.89 -67.86
N GLY A 502 60.75 -41.09 -67.32
CA GLY A 502 62.00 -40.58 -67.90
C GLY A 502 62.23 -39.08 -67.73
N LYS A 503 61.27 -38.31 -67.19
CA LYS A 503 61.49 -36.92 -66.76
C LYS A 503 62.19 -36.89 -65.42
N HIS A 504 62.93 -35.83 -65.14
CA HIS A 504 63.66 -35.68 -63.88
C HIS A 504 62.75 -35.11 -62.79
N HIS A 505 62.92 -35.57 -61.54
CA HIS A 505 62.21 -35.10 -60.33
C HIS A 505 62.00 -33.58 -60.22
N ARG A 506 62.90 -32.76 -60.79
CA ARG A 506 62.83 -31.29 -60.80
C ARG A 506 61.50 -30.74 -61.32
N MET A 507 60.79 -31.49 -62.16
CA MET A 507 59.48 -31.08 -62.68
C MET A 507 58.39 -30.92 -61.61
N PHE A 508 58.56 -31.55 -60.45
CA PHE A 508 57.61 -31.46 -59.32
C PHE A 508 57.99 -30.38 -58.31
N CYS A 509 59.07 -29.65 -58.56
CA CYS A 509 59.66 -28.68 -57.63
C CYS A 509 59.50 -27.25 -58.15
N GLU A 510 59.59 -26.29 -57.22
CA GLU A 510 59.73 -24.87 -57.56
C GLU A 510 61.07 -24.62 -58.28
N LYS A 511 61.05 -23.69 -59.22
CA LYS A 511 62.20 -23.41 -60.09
C LYS A 511 63.40 -22.96 -59.27
N GLU A 512 63.16 -22.07 -58.31
CA GLU A 512 64.13 -21.51 -57.36
C GLU A 512 64.84 -22.61 -56.56
N PHE A 513 64.11 -23.64 -56.11
CA PHE A 513 64.71 -24.77 -55.40
C PHE A 513 65.59 -25.62 -56.32
N THR A 514 65.14 -25.88 -57.55
CA THR A 514 65.90 -26.73 -58.50
C THR A 514 67.21 -26.10 -58.99
N GLU A 515 67.36 -24.79 -58.84
CA GLU A 515 68.56 -24.02 -59.20
C GLU A 515 69.53 -23.84 -58.00
N SER A 516 69.16 -24.33 -56.81
CA SER A 516 69.96 -24.21 -55.59
C SER A 516 71.06 -25.29 -55.47
N ASP A 517 72.14 -24.96 -54.75
CA ASP A 517 73.20 -25.92 -54.38
C ASP A 517 72.65 -27.08 -53.51
N GLU A 518 71.62 -26.79 -52.71
CA GLU A 518 70.94 -27.77 -51.86
C GLU A 518 70.31 -28.90 -52.68
N TYR A 519 69.69 -28.58 -53.82
CA TYR A 519 69.08 -29.58 -54.69
C TYR A 519 70.12 -30.51 -55.36
N VAL A 520 71.29 -29.95 -55.70
CA VAL A 520 72.40 -30.73 -56.29
C VAL A 520 72.99 -31.69 -55.26
N GLU A 521 73.27 -31.19 -54.06
CA GLU A 521 73.82 -32.00 -52.97
C GLU A 521 72.83 -33.07 -52.50
N PHE A 522 71.52 -32.78 -52.48
CA PHE A 522 70.45 -33.73 -52.20
C PHE A 522 70.53 -35.00 -53.06
N TRP A 523 70.66 -34.86 -54.39
CA TRP A 523 70.76 -36.02 -55.29
C TRP A 523 72.10 -36.75 -55.17
N LYS A 524 73.19 -36.01 -54.97
CA LYS A 524 74.52 -36.60 -54.75
C LYS A 524 74.57 -37.47 -53.49
N GLN A 525 73.91 -37.05 -52.41
CA GLN A 525 73.84 -37.83 -51.17
C GLN A 525 72.95 -39.08 -51.32
N LEU A 526 71.83 -38.98 -52.05
CA LEU A 526 71.00 -40.15 -52.38
C LEU A 526 71.78 -41.20 -53.20
N GLN A 527 72.64 -40.76 -54.13
CA GLN A 527 73.52 -41.65 -54.90
C GLN A 527 74.54 -42.39 -54.04
N GLN A 528 74.91 -41.82 -52.89
CA GLN A 528 75.82 -42.42 -51.92
C GLN A 528 75.12 -43.36 -50.93
N GLY A 529 73.79 -43.54 -51.07
CA GLY A 529 73.00 -44.40 -50.19
C GLY A 529 72.38 -43.68 -48.98
N ILE A 530 72.51 -42.36 -48.86
CA ILE A 530 71.97 -41.57 -47.75
C ILE A 530 70.49 -41.29 -47.99
N SER A 531 69.64 -41.60 -47.01
CA SER A 531 68.19 -41.35 -47.09
C SER A 531 67.82 -39.99 -46.48
N PHE A 532 66.77 -39.35 -47.00
CA PHE A 532 66.26 -38.08 -46.48
C PHE A 532 64.80 -38.19 -46.07
N LYS A 533 64.44 -37.55 -44.95
CA LYS A 533 63.06 -37.43 -44.44
C LYS A 533 62.78 -35.99 -44.03
N ASN A 534 61.81 -35.34 -44.69
CA ASN A 534 61.38 -33.97 -44.37
C ASN A 534 59.99 -33.65 -44.96
N ASP A 535 59.46 -32.47 -44.66
CA ASP A 535 58.29 -31.87 -45.32
C ASP A 535 58.72 -31.10 -46.56
N TYR A 536 58.15 -31.45 -47.70
CA TYR A 536 58.54 -30.88 -48.98
C TYR A 536 57.34 -30.29 -49.72
N LYS A 537 57.47 -29.02 -50.13
CA LYS A 537 56.54 -28.38 -51.04
C LYS A 537 56.73 -28.91 -52.46
N ARG A 538 55.65 -29.32 -53.13
CA ARG A 538 55.65 -29.82 -54.51
C ARG A 538 54.53 -29.18 -55.32
N ILE A 539 54.70 -29.16 -56.64
CA ILE A 539 53.76 -28.55 -57.57
C ILE A 539 53.14 -29.64 -58.44
N THR A 540 51.80 -29.64 -58.51
CA THR A 540 51.02 -30.53 -59.37
C THR A 540 51.04 -30.08 -60.84
N ARG A 541 50.51 -30.91 -61.75
CA ARG A 541 50.32 -30.54 -63.16
C ARG A 541 49.57 -29.22 -63.38
N GLN A 542 48.59 -28.92 -62.52
CA GLN A 542 47.76 -27.72 -62.64
C GLN A 542 48.38 -26.49 -61.96
N GLY A 543 49.61 -26.59 -61.46
CA GLY A 543 50.27 -25.51 -60.72
C GLY A 543 49.83 -25.38 -59.25
N LYS A 544 48.95 -26.27 -58.75
CA LYS A 544 48.52 -26.29 -57.35
C LYS A 544 49.66 -26.76 -56.45
N GLU A 545 49.83 -26.08 -55.31
CA GLU A 545 50.79 -26.42 -54.26
C GLU A 545 50.32 -27.62 -53.42
N LEU A 546 51.26 -28.50 -53.08
CA LEU A 546 51.08 -29.63 -52.17
C LEU A 546 52.19 -29.67 -51.12
N TRP A 547 51.83 -30.01 -49.89
CA TRP A 547 52.78 -30.28 -48.82
C TRP A 547 52.86 -31.77 -48.54
N LEU A 548 54.04 -32.35 -48.78
CA LEU A 548 54.25 -33.78 -48.65
C LEU A 548 55.27 -34.08 -47.54
N HIS A 549 54.86 -34.83 -46.52
CA HIS A 549 55.82 -35.48 -45.62
C HIS A 549 56.40 -36.68 -46.35
N ALA A 550 57.66 -36.59 -46.80
CA ALA A 550 58.23 -37.58 -47.68
C ALA A 550 59.59 -38.12 -47.22
N THR A 551 59.81 -39.39 -47.51
CA THR A 551 61.11 -40.06 -47.35
C THR A 551 61.64 -40.47 -48.72
N TYR A 552 62.91 -40.18 -49.01
CA TYR A 552 63.62 -40.66 -50.19
C TYR A 552 64.66 -41.68 -49.73
N THR A 553 64.49 -42.92 -50.16
CA THR A 553 65.28 -44.07 -49.69
C THR A 553 65.93 -44.79 -50.88
N PRO A 554 67.27 -44.86 -50.94
CA PRO A 554 67.96 -45.66 -51.94
C PRO A 554 67.74 -47.16 -51.71
N VAL A 555 67.53 -47.91 -52.79
CA VAL A 555 67.39 -49.38 -52.79
C VAL A 555 68.64 -50.00 -53.39
N PHE A 556 69.17 -51.00 -52.70
CA PHE A 556 70.42 -51.66 -53.02
C PHE A 556 70.18 -52.94 -53.81
N ASP A 557 71.10 -53.29 -54.71
CA ASP A 557 71.10 -54.57 -55.41
C ASP A 557 71.71 -55.70 -54.54
N SER A 558 71.77 -56.92 -55.07
CA SER A 558 72.37 -58.07 -54.37
C SER A 558 73.89 -57.95 -54.12
N LYS A 559 74.54 -56.92 -54.69
CA LYS A 559 75.96 -56.60 -54.48
C LYS A 559 76.15 -55.39 -53.56
N GLY A 560 75.08 -54.81 -53.02
CA GLY A 560 75.10 -53.70 -52.08
C GLY A 560 75.25 -52.31 -52.71
N TYR A 561 75.04 -52.15 -54.02
CA TYR A 561 75.08 -50.84 -54.69
C TYR A 561 73.69 -50.24 -54.84
N PRO A 562 73.47 -48.95 -54.51
CA PRO A 562 72.20 -48.28 -54.77
C PRO A 562 71.92 -48.23 -56.27
N TYR A 563 70.79 -48.77 -56.72
CA TYR A 563 70.43 -48.80 -58.14
C TYR A 563 69.14 -48.03 -58.47
N LYS A 564 68.30 -47.76 -57.47
CA LYS A 564 67.10 -46.91 -57.60
C LYS A 564 66.80 -46.19 -56.28
N ILE A 565 65.95 -45.16 -56.34
CA ILE A 565 65.51 -44.40 -55.17
C ILE A 565 64.00 -44.49 -55.11
N ILE A 566 63.47 -44.98 -53.99
CA ILE A 566 62.03 -45.00 -53.73
C ILE A 566 61.70 -43.80 -52.85
N LYS A 567 60.75 -42.98 -53.30
CA LYS A 567 60.13 -41.93 -52.49
C LYS A 567 58.76 -42.40 -52.03
N LEU A 568 58.54 -42.35 -50.72
CA LEU A 568 57.22 -42.51 -50.09
C LEU A 568 56.77 -41.15 -49.56
N ALA A 569 55.53 -40.77 -49.83
CA ALA A 569 54.97 -39.49 -49.41
C ALA A 569 53.54 -39.61 -48.86
N PHE A 570 53.28 -38.89 -47.77
CA PHE A 570 51.94 -38.61 -47.27
C PHE A 570 51.58 -37.16 -47.59
N ASP A 571 50.36 -36.93 -48.08
CA ASP A 571 49.80 -35.59 -48.18
C ASP A 571 49.45 -35.09 -46.77
N ILE A 572 50.13 -34.03 -46.33
CA ILE A 572 49.87 -33.35 -45.06
C ILE A 572 49.25 -31.97 -45.28
N THR A 573 48.72 -31.70 -46.48
CA THR A 573 48.21 -30.38 -46.85
C THR A 573 47.06 -29.95 -45.94
N ASN A 574 46.13 -30.86 -45.60
CA ASN A 574 45.01 -30.55 -44.72
C ASN A 574 45.44 -30.32 -43.27
N GLU A 575 46.37 -31.12 -42.75
CA GLU A 575 46.96 -30.96 -41.42
C GLU A 575 47.71 -29.64 -41.31
N LYS A 576 48.48 -29.30 -42.35
CA LYS A 576 49.20 -28.03 -42.43
C LYS A 576 48.22 -26.85 -42.52
N GLN A 577 47.14 -26.99 -43.28
CA GLN A 577 46.08 -25.99 -43.36
C GLN A 577 45.35 -25.81 -42.03
N LYS A 578 45.01 -26.89 -41.31
CA LYS A 578 44.44 -26.83 -39.96
C LYS A 578 45.39 -26.19 -38.97
N GLN A 579 46.68 -26.48 -39.05
CA GLN A 579 47.70 -25.85 -38.22
C GLN A 579 47.75 -24.33 -38.48
N LEU A 580 47.76 -23.92 -39.76
CA LEU A 580 47.71 -22.50 -40.15
C LEU A 580 46.40 -21.83 -39.74
N ASP A 581 45.26 -22.53 -39.84
CA ASP A 581 43.95 -22.04 -39.42
C ASP A 581 43.89 -21.82 -37.90
N LEU A 582 44.31 -22.81 -37.10
CA LEU A 582 44.41 -22.67 -35.63
C LEU A 582 45.35 -21.52 -35.25
N GLN A 583 46.47 -21.38 -35.94
CA GLN A 583 47.39 -20.27 -35.74
C GLN A 583 46.72 -18.92 -36.07
N GLY A 584 45.98 -18.85 -37.17
CA GLY A 584 45.20 -17.68 -37.57
C GLY A 584 44.09 -17.33 -36.57
N GLN A 585 43.40 -18.33 -36.00
CA GLN A 585 42.39 -18.12 -34.96
C GLN A 585 43.01 -17.55 -33.68
N VAL A 586 44.15 -18.09 -33.23
CA VAL A 586 44.89 -17.57 -32.07
C VAL A 586 45.36 -16.14 -32.32
N GLU A 587 45.83 -15.84 -33.54
CA GLU A 587 46.27 -14.49 -33.92
C GLU A 587 45.10 -13.50 -33.97
N ALA A 588 43.95 -13.90 -34.50
CA ALA A 588 42.73 -13.09 -34.47
C ALA A 588 42.29 -12.75 -33.04
N ILE A 589 42.28 -13.74 -32.14
CA ILE A 589 41.97 -13.52 -30.70
C ILE A 589 42.99 -12.58 -30.06
N ASN A 590 44.28 -12.78 -30.32
CA ASN A 590 45.35 -11.93 -29.80
C ASN A 590 45.26 -10.47 -30.31
N ASN A 591 44.60 -10.23 -31.43
CA ASN A 591 44.43 -8.90 -32.01
C ASN A 591 43.05 -8.27 -31.70
N SER A 592 42.11 -9.00 -31.09
CA SER A 592 40.77 -8.49 -30.77
C SER A 592 40.45 -8.41 -29.28
N SER A 593 41.11 -9.21 -28.44
CA SER A 593 40.76 -9.39 -27.03
C SER A 593 41.98 -9.19 -26.13
N ALA A 594 41.78 -8.75 -24.89
CA ALA A 594 42.88 -8.68 -23.93
C ALA A 594 43.19 -10.11 -23.43
N VAL A 595 44.41 -10.59 -23.68
CA VAL A 595 44.84 -11.96 -23.35
C VAL A 595 46.04 -11.92 -22.41
N ILE A 596 45.97 -12.69 -21.33
CA ILE A 596 47.09 -12.88 -20.40
C ILE A 596 47.17 -14.34 -19.96
N GLU A 597 48.40 -14.85 -19.87
CA GLU A 597 48.68 -16.24 -19.48
C GLU A 597 49.37 -16.28 -18.13
N PHE A 598 48.99 -17.24 -17.30
CA PHE A 598 49.55 -17.47 -15.97
C PHE A 598 50.02 -18.91 -15.80
N THR A 599 50.96 -19.13 -14.88
CA THR A 599 51.21 -20.44 -14.29
C THR A 599 49.99 -20.86 -13.44
N PRO A 600 49.84 -22.15 -13.10
CA PRO A 600 48.77 -22.60 -12.20
C PRO A 600 48.79 -21.89 -10.83
N GLU A 601 49.94 -21.36 -10.39
CA GLU A 601 50.11 -20.60 -9.15
C GLU A 601 49.86 -19.09 -9.33
N GLY A 602 49.47 -18.63 -10.52
CA GLY A 602 49.10 -17.24 -10.76
C GLY A 602 50.25 -16.27 -11.05
N LYS A 603 51.43 -16.78 -11.44
CA LYS A 603 52.52 -15.95 -11.99
C LYS A 603 52.29 -15.69 -13.47
N ILE A 604 52.50 -14.45 -13.91
CA ILE A 604 52.29 -14.03 -15.29
C ILE A 604 53.40 -14.59 -16.17
N LEU A 605 53.01 -15.28 -17.24
CA LEU A 605 53.89 -15.82 -18.27
C LEU A 605 54.06 -14.81 -19.41
N ARG A 606 52.95 -14.36 -19.99
CA ARG A 606 52.91 -13.37 -21.07
C ARG A 606 51.56 -12.67 -21.12
N ALA A 607 51.51 -11.49 -21.73
CA ALA A 607 50.27 -10.78 -22.02
C ALA A 607 50.37 -10.13 -23.40
N ASN A 608 49.27 -10.14 -24.17
CA ASN A 608 49.26 -9.46 -25.46
C ASN A 608 49.23 -7.93 -25.31
N TRP A 609 49.49 -7.22 -26.40
CA TRP A 609 49.57 -5.76 -26.39
C TRP A 609 48.26 -5.08 -25.95
N ILE A 610 47.10 -5.67 -26.23
CA ILE A 610 45.78 -5.14 -25.80
C ILE A 610 45.68 -5.16 -24.28
N PHE A 611 46.10 -6.25 -23.64
CA PHE A 611 46.12 -6.34 -22.18
C PHE A 611 47.14 -5.38 -21.57
N GLN A 612 48.32 -5.25 -22.19
CA GLN A 612 49.34 -4.29 -21.78
C GLN A 612 48.82 -2.84 -21.82
N ASP A 613 48.16 -2.45 -22.91
CA ASP A 613 47.56 -1.12 -23.04
C ASP A 613 46.38 -0.89 -22.09
N LEU A 614 45.53 -1.91 -21.88
CA LEU A 614 44.41 -1.85 -20.95
C LEU A 614 44.86 -1.62 -19.50
N MET A 615 45.92 -2.30 -19.07
CA MET A 615 46.42 -2.25 -17.70
C MET A 615 47.58 -1.26 -17.51
N LYS A 616 48.07 -0.63 -18.59
CA LYS A 616 49.19 0.32 -18.62
C LYS A 616 50.52 -0.23 -18.08
N TYR A 617 50.75 -1.54 -18.25
CA TYR A 617 52.02 -2.20 -17.93
C TYR A 617 52.71 -2.68 -19.20
N SER A 618 54.04 -2.56 -19.24
CA SER A 618 54.86 -3.18 -20.29
C SER A 618 55.11 -4.66 -20.03
N GLU A 619 55.42 -5.43 -21.07
CA GLU A 619 55.69 -6.88 -20.96
C GLU A 619 56.78 -7.23 -19.92
N ASN A 620 57.88 -6.45 -19.89
CA ASN A 620 58.97 -6.65 -18.93
C ASN A 620 58.55 -6.40 -17.47
N GLU A 621 57.55 -5.55 -17.24
CA GLU A 621 57.01 -5.27 -15.90
C GLU A 621 56.02 -6.36 -15.46
N LEU A 622 55.38 -7.05 -16.41
CA LEU A 622 54.41 -8.10 -16.17
C LEU A 622 55.08 -9.47 -15.94
N ALA A 623 56.09 -9.81 -16.74
CA ALA A 623 56.70 -11.13 -16.73
C ALA A 623 57.19 -11.54 -15.32
N GLY A 624 56.74 -12.70 -14.84
CA GLY A 624 57.11 -13.27 -13.54
C GLY A 624 56.47 -12.62 -12.32
N LYS A 625 55.72 -11.52 -12.47
CA LYS A 625 54.90 -10.96 -11.37
C LYS A 625 53.68 -11.83 -11.12
N HIS A 626 53.14 -11.75 -9.90
CA HIS A 626 51.91 -12.46 -9.57
C HIS A 626 50.69 -11.61 -9.94
N HIS A 627 49.59 -12.23 -10.34
CA HIS A 627 48.30 -11.59 -10.67
C HIS A 627 47.81 -10.54 -9.65
N LYS A 628 48.27 -10.60 -8.38
CA LYS A 628 47.88 -9.68 -7.31
C LYS A 628 48.21 -8.21 -7.59
N ILE A 629 49.08 -7.92 -8.55
CA ILE A 629 49.41 -6.54 -8.95
C ILE A 629 48.21 -5.78 -9.54
N PHE A 630 47.15 -6.48 -9.96
CA PHE A 630 45.97 -5.88 -10.57
C PHE A 630 44.80 -5.67 -9.60
N ILE A 631 44.98 -5.93 -8.31
CA ILE A 631 43.92 -5.85 -7.29
C ILE A 631 44.37 -5.01 -6.10
N GLU A 632 43.42 -4.57 -5.29
CA GLU A 632 43.71 -3.86 -4.04
C GLU A 632 44.40 -4.82 -3.04
N GLU A 633 45.30 -4.29 -2.22
CA GLU A 633 46.12 -5.10 -1.30
C GLU A 633 45.25 -5.88 -0.29
N ALA A 634 44.11 -5.31 0.12
CA ALA A 634 43.12 -5.99 0.96
C ALA A 634 42.53 -7.24 0.29
N GLU A 635 42.18 -7.16 -1.01
CA GLU A 635 41.59 -8.26 -1.78
C GLU A 635 42.57 -9.43 -1.94
N ALA A 636 43.87 -9.15 -2.05
CA ALA A 636 44.89 -10.20 -2.20
C ALA A 636 45.01 -11.15 -0.99
N THR A 637 44.44 -10.78 0.17
CA THR A 637 44.48 -11.58 1.40
C THR A 637 43.20 -12.36 1.67
N THR A 638 42.14 -12.15 0.87
CA THR A 638 40.82 -12.76 1.12
C THR A 638 40.84 -14.27 0.90
N ALA A 639 39.88 -14.96 1.50
CA ALA A 639 39.66 -16.39 1.25
C ALA A 639 39.19 -16.63 -0.20
N GLU A 640 38.34 -15.74 -0.72
CA GLU A 640 37.80 -15.77 -2.08
C GLU A 640 38.90 -15.72 -3.14
N TYR A 641 39.91 -14.87 -2.95
CA TYR A 641 41.04 -14.78 -3.86
C TYR A 641 41.88 -16.07 -3.89
N ARG A 642 42.02 -16.76 -2.75
CA ARG A 642 42.71 -18.05 -2.67
C ARG A 642 41.88 -19.16 -3.32
N GLU A 643 40.59 -19.20 -3.06
CA GLU A 643 39.67 -20.16 -3.67
C GLU A 643 39.63 -20.02 -5.20
N HIS A 644 39.68 -18.79 -5.71
CA HIS A 644 39.75 -18.51 -7.15
C HIS A 644 40.89 -19.26 -7.83
N TRP A 645 42.11 -19.23 -7.26
CA TRP A 645 43.25 -19.94 -7.82
C TRP A 645 43.19 -21.45 -7.59
N LEU A 646 42.59 -21.93 -6.50
CA LEU A 646 42.39 -23.37 -6.26
C LEU A 646 41.46 -24.00 -7.30
N LYS A 647 40.37 -23.31 -7.68
CA LYS A 647 39.47 -23.76 -8.75
C LYS A 647 40.18 -23.89 -10.10
N LEU A 648 41.02 -22.91 -10.42
CA LEU A 648 41.81 -22.96 -11.66
C LEU A 648 42.84 -24.09 -11.65
N GLN A 649 43.41 -24.43 -10.49
CA GLN A 649 44.33 -25.55 -10.33
C GLN A 649 43.65 -26.92 -10.44
N SER A 650 42.37 -27.02 -10.06
CA SER A 650 41.59 -28.25 -10.24
C SER A 650 41.04 -28.43 -11.66
N GLY A 651 41.32 -27.50 -12.58
CA GLY A 651 40.84 -27.54 -13.97
C GLY A 651 39.49 -26.85 -14.19
N GLU A 652 38.91 -26.24 -13.16
CA GLU A 652 37.64 -25.51 -13.26
C GLU A 652 37.87 -24.10 -13.83
N SER A 653 37.06 -23.70 -14.81
CA SER A 653 37.13 -22.36 -15.40
C SER A 653 36.39 -21.36 -14.53
N VAL A 654 36.95 -20.16 -14.37
CA VAL A 654 36.32 -19.08 -13.60
C VAL A 654 35.96 -17.91 -14.51
N GLN A 655 34.68 -17.60 -14.60
CA GLN A 655 34.15 -16.48 -15.37
C GLN A 655 33.52 -15.43 -14.46
N GLY A 656 33.58 -14.16 -14.85
CA GLY A 656 32.93 -13.10 -14.10
C GLY A 656 33.31 -11.69 -14.52
N GLU A 657 32.81 -10.73 -13.76
CA GLU A 657 33.19 -9.32 -13.85
C GLU A 657 34.09 -8.98 -12.68
N PHE A 658 35.25 -8.43 -13.00
CA PHE A 658 36.32 -8.22 -12.06
C PHE A 658 36.70 -6.75 -12.03
N LYS A 659 36.70 -6.17 -10.84
CA LYS A 659 37.31 -4.87 -10.58
C LYS A 659 38.83 -5.05 -10.53
N ARG A 660 39.56 -4.30 -11.33
CA ARG A 660 41.02 -4.30 -11.36
C ARG A 660 41.56 -2.89 -11.29
N ILE A 661 42.83 -2.79 -10.96
CA ILE A 661 43.57 -1.53 -10.89
C ILE A 661 44.69 -1.58 -11.93
N ASP A 662 44.76 -0.55 -12.77
CA ASP A 662 45.86 -0.35 -13.69
C ASP A 662 47.11 0.22 -12.98
N LYS A 663 48.21 0.38 -13.72
CA LYS A 663 49.48 0.90 -13.15
C LYS A 663 49.34 2.25 -12.47
N GLU A 664 48.40 3.10 -12.90
CA GLU A 664 48.20 4.46 -12.40
C GLU A 664 47.26 4.52 -11.19
N GLY A 665 46.73 3.38 -10.75
CA GLY A 665 45.79 3.31 -9.63
C GLY A 665 44.32 3.49 -10.05
N LYS A 666 44.03 3.57 -11.35
CA LYS A 666 42.67 3.75 -11.85
C LYS A 666 41.91 2.42 -11.83
N THR A 667 40.67 2.48 -11.36
CA THR A 667 39.78 1.33 -11.39
C THR A 667 39.31 1.04 -12.82
N ILE A 668 39.53 -0.20 -13.26
CA ILE A 668 39.07 -0.76 -14.52
C ILE A 668 38.16 -1.95 -14.22
N TRP A 669 36.99 -1.99 -14.85
CA TRP A 669 36.13 -3.17 -14.82
C TRP A 669 36.38 -4.03 -16.06
N ILE A 670 36.69 -5.30 -15.82
CA ILE A 670 36.90 -6.28 -16.89
C ILE A 670 35.95 -7.45 -16.74
N ARG A 671 35.24 -7.79 -17.81
CA ARG A 671 34.50 -9.05 -17.93
C ARG A 671 35.44 -10.06 -18.57
N GLY A 672 35.57 -11.25 -17.99
CA GLY A 672 36.51 -12.22 -18.53
C GLY A 672 36.32 -13.62 -18.02
N ILE A 673 37.03 -14.54 -18.67
CA ILE A 673 37.09 -15.96 -18.34
C ILE A 673 38.55 -16.37 -18.17
N TYR A 674 38.81 -17.09 -17.09
CA TYR A 674 40.07 -17.78 -16.83
C TYR A 674 39.87 -19.26 -17.18
N GLY A 675 40.52 -19.72 -18.23
CA GLY A 675 40.46 -21.10 -18.73
C GLY A 675 41.76 -21.86 -18.45
N PRO A 676 41.73 -22.92 -17.64
CA PRO A 676 42.86 -23.84 -17.47
C PRO A 676 43.14 -24.60 -18.78
N VAL A 677 44.41 -24.69 -19.17
CA VAL A 677 44.87 -25.51 -20.29
C VAL A 677 45.47 -26.78 -19.73
N LEU A 678 44.96 -27.92 -20.19
CA LEU A 678 45.34 -29.26 -19.72
C LEU A 678 46.37 -29.90 -20.64
N ASP A 679 47.22 -30.76 -20.08
CA ASP A 679 48.07 -31.68 -20.85
C ASP A 679 47.35 -33.00 -21.17
N MET A 680 48.06 -33.95 -21.81
CA MET A 680 47.53 -35.27 -22.16
C MET A 680 47.17 -36.15 -20.93
N ASN A 681 47.60 -35.77 -19.73
CA ASN A 681 47.31 -36.46 -18.46
C ASN A 681 46.25 -35.70 -17.64
N ASN A 682 45.51 -34.76 -18.24
CA ASN A 682 44.52 -33.90 -17.59
C ASN A 682 45.08 -33.02 -16.46
N LYS A 683 46.38 -32.71 -16.46
CA LYS A 683 46.99 -31.79 -15.50
C LYS A 683 47.01 -30.38 -16.07
N VAL A 684 46.63 -29.39 -15.25
CA VAL A 684 46.69 -27.98 -15.62
C VAL A 684 48.15 -27.54 -15.79
N VAL A 685 48.51 -27.12 -17.00
CA VAL A 685 49.86 -26.63 -17.33
C VAL A 685 49.96 -25.12 -17.32
N LYS A 686 48.87 -24.41 -17.63
CA LYS A 686 48.77 -22.95 -17.58
C LYS A 686 47.31 -22.50 -17.52
N VAL A 687 47.09 -21.24 -17.18
CA VAL A 687 45.77 -20.61 -17.20
C VAL A 687 45.80 -19.46 -18.22
N VAL A 688 44.87 -19.46 -19.17
CA VAL A 688 44.70 -18.38 -20.14
C VAL A 688 43.48 -17.56 -19.75
N LYS A 689 43.65 -16.25 -19.61
CA LYS A 689 42.55 -15.33 -19.37
C LYS A 689 42.26 -14.51 -20.61
N LEU A 690 40.99 -14.50 -21.01
CA LEU A 690 40.43 -13.56 -21.98
C LEU A 690 39.62 -12.50 -21.22
N ALA A 691 39.83 -11.23 -21.54
CA ALA A 691 39.18 -10.12 -20.87
C ALA A 691 38.71 -9.01 -21.84
N GLN A 692 37.56 -8.42 -21.51
CA GLN A 692 36.95 -7.29 -22.18
C GLN A 692 36.74 -6.16 -21.18
N ASN A 693 37.05 -4.92 -21.58
CA ASN A 693 36.82 -3.75 -20.75
C ASN A 693 35.33 -3.34 -20.78
N ILE A 694 34.69 -3.32 -19.61
CA ILE A 694 33.28 -2.95 -19.42
C ILE A 694 33.13 -1.71 -18.53
N THR A 695 34.19 -0.93 -18.34
CA THR A 695 34.20 0.22 -17.42
C THR A 695 33.15 1.28 -17.80
N ALA A 696 33.00 1.59 -19.10
CA ALA A 696 32.01 2.55 -19.57
C ALA A 696 30.57 2.07 -19.35
N GLU A 697 30.31 0.77 -19.56
CA GLU A 697 29.00 0.13 -19.33
C GLU A 697 28.61 0.23 -17.85
N LYS A 698 29.53 -0.10 -16.93
CA LYS A 698 29.28 0.01 -15.48
C LYS A 698 29.00 1.44 -15.03
N GLN A 699 29.71 2.43 -15.59
CA GLN A 699 29.46 3.83 -15.27
C GLN A 699 28.08 4.30 -15.73
N LEU A 700 27.63 3.87 -16.90
CA LEU A 700 26.29 4.17 -17.40
C LEU A 700 25.20 3.50 -16.56
N LEU A 701 25.38 2.23 -16.19
CA LEU A 701 24.43 1.49 -15.37
C LEU A 701 24.24 2.16 -14.00
N ASN A 702 25.32 2.59 -13.35
CA ASN A 702 25.25 3.28 -12.06
C ASN A 702 24.52 4.63 -12.17
N LYS A 703 24.71 5.38 -13.26
CA LYS A 703 23.98 6.63 -13.50
C LYS A 703 22.49 6.39 -13.74
N ALA A 704 22.14 5.34 -14.50
CA ALA A 704 20.75 4.97 -14.74
C ALA A 704 20.03 4.57 -13.44
N GLN A 705 20.69 3.81 -12.57
CA GLN A 705 20.13 3.44 -11.27
C GLN A 705 19.83 4.68 -10.40
N GLN A 706 20.76 5.63 -10.32
CA GLN A 706 20.54 6.88 -9.56
C GLN A 706 19.37 7.71 -10.10
N GLN A 707 19.19 7.75 -11.43
CA GLN A 707 18.05 8.43 -12.04
C GLN A 707 16.73 7.74 -11.71
N MET A 708 16.72 6.40 -11.67
CA MET A 708 15.52 5.63 -11.32
C MET A 708 15.10 5.84 -9.87
N ASP A 709 16.05 5.84 -8.94
CA ASP A 709 15.77 6.12 -7.52
C ASP A 709 15.18 7.53 -7.32
N THR A 710 15.68 8.51 -8.08
CA THR A 710 15.15 9.90 -8.06
C THR A 710 13.73 9.97 -8.63
N LEU A 711 13.44 9.20 -9.68
CA LEU A 711 12.11 9.14 -10.29
C LEU A 711 11.10 8.52 -9.33
N ASP A 712 11.46 7.43 -8.65
CA ASP A 712 10.62 6.77 -7.64
C ASP A 712 10.27 7.70 -6.49
N GLN A 713 11.21 8.55 -6.07
CA GLN A 713 10.92 9.58 -5.07
C GLN A 713 9.86 10.58 -5.56
N LYS A 714 10.00 11.08 -6.80
CA LYS A 714 9.03 12.02 -7.39
C LYS A 714 7.64 11.40 -7.58
N VAL A 715 7.57 10.11 -7.91
CA VAL A 715 6.28 9.39 -8.01
C VAL A 715 5.58 9.35 -6.65
N ARG A 716 6.29 9.01 -5.58
CA ARG A 716 5.73 9.02 -4.22
C ARG A 716 5.26 10.41 -3.78
N GLU A 717 6.02 11.46 -4.09
CA GLU A 717 5.63 12.85 -3.80
C GLU A 717 4.35 13.24 -4.54
N ASN A 718 4.19 12.85 -5.81
CA ASN A 718 2.97 13.09 -6.58
C ASN A 718 1.75 12.32 -6.04
N GLU A 719 1.91 11.07 -5.59
CA GLU A 719 0.82 10.29 -5.00
C GLU A 719 0.29 10.94 -3.71
N VAL A 720 1.18 11.48 -2.86
CA VAL A 720 0.79 12.23 -1.67
C VAL A 720 0.07 13.51 -2.06
N MET A 721 0.59 14.27 -3.03
CA MET A 721 -0.04 15.51 -3.49
C MET A 721 -1.43 15.25 -4.10
N GLN A 722 -1.63 14.13 -4.80
CA GLN A 722 -2.95 13.72 -5.29
C GLN A 722 -3.94 13.42 -4.16
N LYS A 723 -3.52 12.71 -3.11
CA LYS A 723 -4.37 12.43 -1.95
C LYS A 723 -4.78 13.71 -1.22
N ASP A 724 -3.87 14.66 -1.06
CA ASP A 724 -4.15 15.95 -0.44
C ASP A 724 -5.13 16.76 -1.30
N LEU A 725 -4.93 16.78 -2.62
CA LEU A 725 -5.84 17.44 -3.56
C LEU A 725 -7.27 16.85 -3.48
N ASP A 726 -7.40 15.53 -3.45
CA ASP A 726 -8.70 14.85 -3.29
C ASP A 726 -9.38 15.22 -1.97
N ALA A 727 -8.62 15.36 -0.88
CA ALA A 727 -9.16 15.79 0.41
C ALA A 727 -9.64 17.25 0.36
N TYR A 728 -8.88 18.15 -0.28
CA TYR A 728 -9.29 19.55 -0.47
C TYR A 728 -10.55 19.67 -1.34
N LEU A 729 -10.64 18.90 -2.43
CA LEU A 729 -11.81 18.89 -3.30
C LEU A 729 -13.06 18.40 -2.55
N LYS A 730 -12.96 17.32 -1.76
CA LYS A 730 -14.06 16.84 -0.92
C LYS A 730 -14.53 17.87 0.13
N ALA A 731 -13.60 18.60 0.73
CA ALA A 731 -13.93 19.64 1.70
C ALA A 731 -14.67 20.82 1.04
N LEU A 732 -14.21 21.24 -0.15
CA LEU A 732 -14.88 22.27 -0.95
C LEU A 732 -16.26 21.80 -1.44
N ASP A 733 -16.41 20.53 -1.80
CA ASP A 733 -17.67 19.96 -2.25
C ASP A 733 -18.79 20.03 -1.21
N ALA A 734 -18.44 19.89 0.08
CA ALA A 734 -19.40 20.02 1.17
C ALA A 734 -19.70 21.48 1.55
N ALA A 735 -18.72 22.38 1.42
CA ALA A 735 -18.79 23.73 1.99
C ALA A 735 -19.20 24.82 0.99
N ALA A 736 -18.84 24.68 -0.29
CA ALA A 736 -18.98 25.72 -1.31
C ALA A 736 -19.81 25.23 -2.50
N LEU A 737 -20.57 26.14 -3.11
CA LEU A 737 -21.20 25.92 -4.40
C LEU A 737 -20.13 26.05 -5.48
N MET A 738 -19.77 24.93 -6.12
CA MET A 738 -18.79 24.91 -7.20
C MET A 738 -19.46 24.77 -8.55
N SER A 739 -18.93 25.49 -9.53
CA SER A 739 -19.32 25.32 -10.93
C SER A 739 -18.13 25.55 -11.85
N GLU A 740 -17.96 24.73 -12.87
CA GLU A 740 -17.11 25.08 -14.01
C GLU A 740 -17.97 25.55 -15.17
N ALA A 741 -17.43 26.45 -15.99
CA ALA A 741 -18.03 26.88 -17.22
C ALA A 741 -17.02 26.98 -18.37
N ASP A 742 -17.51 26.79 -19.59
CA ASP A 742 -16.74 27.04 -20.80
C ASP A 742 -16.44 28.55 -20.99
N ILE A 743 -15.67 28.89 -22.02
CA ILE A 743 -15.30 30.27 -22.34
C ILE A 743 -16.50 31.19 -22.65
N TYR A 744 -17.68 30.63 -22.93
CA TYR A 744 -18.92 31.35 -23.20
C TYR A 744 -19.80 31.52 -21.95
N GLY A 745 -19.46 30.85 -20.85
CA GLY A 745 -20.23 30.89 -19.60
C GLY A 745 -21.31 29.83 -19.49
N ASN A 746 -21.26 28.80 -20.32
CA ASN A 746 -22.14 27.64 -20.17
C ASN A 746 -21.55 26.70 -19.13
N ILE A 747 -22.37 26.29 -18.17
CA ILE A 747 -21.99 25.43 -17.07
C ILE A 747 -21.60 24.04 -17.62
N THR A 748 -20.38 23.58 -17.32
CA THR A 748 -19.88 22.26 -17.72
C THR A 748 -19.81 21.29 -16.55
N TYR A 749 -19.74 21.80 -15.32
CA TYR A 749 -19.73 21.01 -14.09
C TYR A 749 -20.37 21.79 -12.96
N VAL A 750 -21.03 21.08 -12.03
CA VAL A 750 -21.50 21.60 -10.74
C VAL A 750 -21.37 20.51 -9.67
N ASN A 751 -21.07 20.91 -8.45
CA ASN A 751 -21.06 19.99 -7.30
C ASN A 751 -22.45 19.86 -6.66
N ASP A 752 -22.61 18.91 -5.73
CA ASP A 752 -23.92 18.62 -5.13
C ASP A 752 -24.44 19.81 -4.31
N ARG A 753 -23.55 20.52 -3.61
CA ARG A 753 -23.92 21.72 -2.83
C ARG A 753 -24.52 22.82 -3.70
N PHE A 754 -24.00 23.01 -4.92
CA PHE A 754 -24.59 23.91 -5.89
C PHE A 754 -26.04 23.51 -6.24
N CYS A 755 -26.28 22.22 -6.51
CA CYS A 755 -27.61 21.70 -6.84
C CYS A 755 -28.60 21.87 -5.68
N GLU A 756 -28.16 21.60 -4.44
CA GLU A 756 -28.98 21.75 -3.23
C GLU A 756 -29.45 23.20 -3.03
N VAL A 757 -28.52 24.17 -3.09
CA VAL A 757 -28.83 25.58 -2.82
C VAL A 757 -29.57 26.23 -3.99
N ALA A 758 -29.14 25.97 -5.22
CA ALA A 758 -29.80 26.50 -6.41
C ALA A 758 -31.13 25.78 -6.73
N LYS A 759 -31.38 24.61 -6.11
CA LYS A 759 -32.57 23.76 -6.29
C LYS A 759 -32.80 23.27 -7.73
N TYR A 760 -31.72 23.18 -8.49
CA TYR A 760 -31.73 22.57 -9.82
C TYR A 760 -31.09 21.19 -9.77
N ASN A 761 -31.58 20.26 -10.60
CA ASN A 761 -30.87 19.02 -10.84
C ASN A 761 -29.66 19.28 -11.75
N ARG A 762 -28.62 18.46 -11.60
CA ARG A 762 -27.37 18.59 -12.38
C ARG A 762 -27.65 18.57 -13.87
N GLU A 763 -28.47 17.64 -14.37
CA GLU A 763 -28.78 17.53 -15.80
C GLU A 763 -29.51 18.76 -16.36
N GLU A 764 -30.18 19.54 -15.51
CA GLU A 764 -30.94 20.73 -15.93
C GLU A 764 -30.03 21.95 -16.12
N VAL A 765 -28.89 22.00 -15.42
CA VAL A 765 -27.97 23.14 -15.41
C VAL A 765 -26.77 22.93 -16.31
N ILE A 766 -26.32 21.70 -16.52
CA ILE A 766 -25.22 21.42 -17.45
C ILE A 766 -25.62 21.86 -18.88
N GLY A 767 -24.72 22.60 -19.52
CA GLY A 767 -24.92 23.19 -20.85
C GLY A 767 -25.75 24.47 -20.86
N LYS A 768 -26.27 24.93 -19.71
CA LYS A 768 -26.99 26.22 -19.62
C LYS A 768 -26.04 27.36 -19.24
N PRO A 769 -26.32 28.59 -19.69
CA PRO A 769 -25.54 29.75 -19.27
C PRO A 769 -25.75 30.05 -17.78
N HIS A 770 -24.71 30.50 -17.07
CA HIS A 770 -24.81 30.92 -15.65
C HIS A 770 -25.88 31.99 -15.38
N SER A 771 -26.37 32.68 -16.42
CA SER A 771 -27.45 33.66 -16.32
C SER A 771 -28.79 33.09 -15.85
N ILE A 772 -29.00 31.76 -15.88
CA ILE A 772 -30.23 31.13 -15.38
C ILE A 772 -30.46 31.37 -13.88
N LEU A 773 -29.39 31.61 -13.12
CA LEU A 773 -29.44 31.87 -11.68
C LEU A 773 -29.58 33.36 -11.35
N ARG A 774 -29.65 34.22 -12.35
CA ARG A 774 -29.54 35.67 -12.14
C ARG A 774 -30.79 36.22 -11.45
N HIS A 775 -30.58 36.88 -10.31
CA HIS A 775 -31.63 37.66 -9.66
C HIS A 775 -32.03 38.91 -10.48
N PRO A 776 -33.33 39.29 -10.54
CA PRO A 776 -33.79 40.48 -11.26
C PRO A 776 -33.14 41.79 -10.81
N ASP A 777 -32.90 41.94 -9.50
CA ASP A 777 -32.33 43.15 -8.91
C ASP A 777 -30.81 43.30 -9.12
N ASN A 778 -30.18 42.32 -9.77
CA ASN A 778 -28.76 42.41 -10.08
C ASN A 778 -28.46 43.50 -11.11
N SER A 779 -27.65 44.48 -10.70
CA SER A 779 -27.25 45.59 -11.55
C SER A 779 -26.57 45.09 -12.84
N LYS A 780 -26.97 45.65 -14.00
CA LYS A 780 -26.32 45.37 -15.29
C LYS A 780 -24.83 45.74 -15.29
N LYS A 781 -24.42 46.64 -14.39
CA LYS A 781 -23.04 47.09 -14.20
C LYS A 781 -22.14 45.98 -13.63
N LEU A 782 -22.58 45.31 -12.55
CA LEU A 782 -21.84 44.24 -11.88
C LEU A 782 -21.44 43.11 -12.85
N PHE A 783 -22.39 42.62 -13.64
CA PHE A 783 -22.14 41.52 -14.59
C PHE A 783 -21.22 41.93 -15.75
N LYS A 784 -21.30 43.18 -16.19
CA LYS A 784 -20.40 43.71 -17.22
C LYS A 784 -18.96 43.77 -16.71
N GLU A 785 -18.77 44.20 -15.46
CA GLU A 785 -17.47 44.23 -14.79
C GLU A 785 -16.92 42.82 -14.54
N MET A 786 -17.75 41.89 -14.06
CA MET A 786 -17.39 40.47 -13.89
C MET A 786 -16.87 39.87 -15.19
N TRP A 787 -17.63 39.98 -16.28
CA TRP A 787 -17.25 39.43 -17.58
C TRP A 787 -15.99 40.06 -18.17
N ALA A 788 -15.83 41.38 -18.03
CA ALA A 788 -14.61 42.07 -18.46
C ALA A 788 -13.38 41.58 -17.68
N THR A 789 -13.55 41.34 -16.37
CA THR A 789 -12.48 40.89 -15.47
C THR A 789 -12.02 39.47 -15.82
N ILE A 790 -12.94 38.50 -15.86
CA ILE A 790 -12.57 37.09 -16.10
C ILE A 790 -12.06 36.85 -17.52
N LYS A 791 -12.59 37.56 -18.52
CA LYS A 791 -12.08 37.48 -19.91
C LYS A 791 -10.67 38.05 -20.06
N SER A 792 -10.26 38.96 -19.19
CA SER A 792 -8.89 39.49 -19.16
C SER A 792 -7.88 38.57 -18.45
N GLY A 793 -8.32 37.40 -18.00
CA GLY A 793 -7.50 36.45 -17.25
C GLY A 793 -7.33 36.80 -15.76
N LYS A 794 -8.14 37.73 -15.24
CA LYS A 794 -8.11 38.15 -13.82
C LYS A 794 -9.23 37.49 -13.03
N VAL A 795 -8.96 37.23 -11.75
CA VAL A 795 -9.95 36.70 -10.80
C VAL A 795 -11.00 37.77 -10.48
N PHE A 796 -12.27 37.39 -10.53
CA PHE A 796 -13.38 38.22 -10.07
C PHE A 796 -13.82 37.79 -8.67
N LYS A 797 -14.14 38.75 -7.80
CA LYS A 797 -14.74 38.53 -6.47
C LYS A 797 -15.91 39.47 -6.26
N GLY A 798 -16.99 38.99 -5.66
CA GLY A 798 -18.11 39.85 -5.29
C GLY A 798 -19.28 39.13 -4.63
N HIS A 799 -20.11 39.92 -3.96
CA HIS A 799 -21.32 39.46 -3.26
C HIS A 799 -22.56 39.87 -4.03
N TYR A 800 -23.44 38.92 -4.33
CA TYR A 800 -24.67 39.22 -5.08
C TYR A 800 -25.77 38.17 -4.86
N PRO A 801 -27.06 38.54 -5.03
CA PRO A 801 -28.17 37.61 -4.96
C PRO A 801 -28.30 36.80 -6.25
N ASN A 802 -28.71 35.56 -6.10
CA ASN A 802 -29.16 34.66 -7.16
C ASN A 802 -30.58 34.17 -6.89
N THR A 803 -31.23 33.66 -7.92
CA THR A 803 -32.58 33.07 -7.85
C THR A 803 -32.49 31.57 -8.06
N ALA A 804 -32.99 30.81 -7.08
CA ALA A 804 -33.13 29.36 -7.16
C ALA A 804 -34.31 28.96 -8.07
N LYS A 805 -34.39 27.68 -8.43
CA LYS A 805 -35.43 27.17 -9.35
C LYS A 805 -36.87 27.45 -8.89
N ASP A 806 -37.12 27.43 -7.59
CA ASP A 806 -38.43 27.69 -6.99
C ASP A 806 -38.76 29.19 -6.85
N GLY A 807 -37.89 30.06 -7.35
CA GLY A 807 -38.03 31.52 -7.26
C GLY A 807 -37.50 32.12 -5.96
N SER A 808 -36.99 31.31 -5.01
CA SER A 808 -36.38 31.84 -3.78
C SER A 808 -35.03 32.51 -4.05
N THR A 809 -34.74 33.57 -3.30
CA THR A 809 -33.50 34.33 -3.41
C THR A 809 -32.46 33.81 -2.42
N TYR A 810 -31.22 33.63 -2.89
CA TYR A 810 -30.08 33.27 -2.06
C TYR A 810 -28.87 34.15 -2.40
N TRP A 811 -28.12 34.56 -1.39
CA TRP A 811 -26.95 35.42 -1.54
C TRP A 811 -25.67 34.60 -1.58
N VAL A 812 -24.77 34.98 -2.48
CA VAL A 812 -23.48 34.31 -2.61
C VAL A 812 -22.32 35.28 -2.43
N ASP A 813 -21.30 34.84 -1.70
CA ASP A 813 -19.94 35.36 -1.83
C ASP A 813 -19.23 34.54 -2.90
N ALA A 814 -18.96 35.14 -4.05
CA ALA A 814 -18.47 34.43 -5.23
C ALA A 814 -17.05 34.85 -5.61
N THR A 815 -16.21 33.85 -5.85
CA THR A 815 -14.92 33.99 -6.54
C THR A 815 -14.98 33.22 -7.86
N ILE A 816 -14.59 33.87 -8.96
CA ILE A 816 -14.53 33.26 -10.30
C ILE A 816 -13.11 33.41 -10.84
N GLU A 817 -12.46 32.27 -11.04
CA GLU A 817 -11.08 32.16 -11.49
C GLU A 817 -11.01 31.65 -12.93
N PRO A 818 -10.37 32.39 -13.86
CA PRO A 818 -10.10 31.90 -15.20
C PRO A 818 -8.89 30.96 -15.19
N VAL A 819 -9.08 29.75 -15.73
CA VAL A 819 -7.99 28.82 -16.00
C VAL A 819 -7.37 29.22 -17.33
N LEU A 820 -6.06 29.48 -17.35
CA LEU A 820 -5.35 29.96 -18.53
C LEU A 820 -4.68 28.79 -19.27
N GLY A 821 -4.73 28.81 -20.61
CA GLY A 821 -3.93 27.92 -21.46
C GLY A 821 -2.48 28.40 -21.61
N GLU A 822 -1.67 27.63 -22.34
CA GLU A 822 -0.26 28.00 -22.63
C GLU A 822 -0.12 29.33 -23.39
N ASP A 823 -1.16 29.76 -24.11
CA ASP A 823 -1.23 31.04 -24.82
C ASP A 823 -1.63 32.23 -23.93
N GLY A 824 -1.82 31.99 -22.63
CA GLY A 824 -2.23 32.98 -21.64
C GLY A 824 -3.69 33.41 -21.73
N LYS A 825 -4.52 32.75 -22.56
CA LYS A 825 -5.95 33.04 -22.67
C LYS A 825 -6.78 32.11 -21.79
N PRO A 826 -7.94 32.57 -21.28
CA PRO A 826 -8.86 31.70 -20.53
C PRO A 826 -9.36 30.52 -21.39
N VAL A 827 -9.22 29.30 -20.88
CA VAL A 827 -9.77 28.06 -21.47
C VAL A 827 -11.06 27.60 -20.80
N LYS A 828 -11.24 27.94 -19.53
CA LYS A 828 -12.47 27.71 -18.76
C LYS A 828 -12.52 28.64 -17.54
N TYR A 829 -13.67 28.71 -16.88
CA TYR A 829 -13.86 29.45 -15.64
C TYR A 829 -14.28 28.52 -14.52
N ILE A 830 -13.65 28.64 -13.35
CA ILE A 830 -14.04 27.93 -12.13
C ILE A 830 -14.65 28.95 -11.18
N GLY A 831 -15.89 28.71 -10.77
CA GLY A 831 -16.60 29.53 -9.79
C GLY A 831 -16.76 28.79 -8.47
N ILE A 832 -16.27 29.37 -7.38
CA ILE A 832 -16.46 28.90 -6.00
C ILE A 832 -17.29 29.95 -5.28
N ARG A 833 -18.37 29.52 -4.64
CA ARG A 833 -19.29 30.44 -3.96
C ARG A 833 -19.70 29.92 -2.59
N PHE A 834 -19.83 30.80 -1.61
CA PHE A 834 -20.37 30.46 -0.31
C PHE A 834 -21.77 31.07 -0.17
N ASP A 835 -22.72 30.28 0.34
CA ASP A 835 -24.06 30.78 0.66
C ASP A 835 -24.00 31.64 1.93
N ILE A 836 -24.30 32.93 1.76
CA ILE A 836 -24.31 33.93 2.83
C ILE A 836 -25.73 34.44 3.10
N THR A 837 -26.77 33.75 2.63
CA THR A 837 -28.17 34.19 2.75
C THR A 837 -28.59 34.43 4.20
N GLU A 838 -28.30 33.49 5.11
CA GLU A 838 -28.59 33.63 6.53
C GLU A 838 -27.74 34.70 7.23
N GLN A 839 -26.59 35.05 6.66
CA GLN A 839 -25.81 36.18 7.15
C GLN A 839 -26.46 37.51 6.75
N VAL A 840 -26.82 37.68 5.48
CA VAL A 840 -27.46 38.89 4.97
C VAL A 840 -28.79 39.15 5.69
N LYS A 841 -29.64 38.13 5.90
CA LYS A 841 -30.89 38.27 6.67
C LYS A 841 -30.64 38.78 8.09
N ARG A 842 -29.63 38.24 8.78
CA ARG A 842 -29.28 38.68 10.13
C ARG A 842 -28.79 40.13 10.15
N GLU A 843 -28.01 40.53 9.15
CA GLU A 843 -27.55 41.92 9.01
C GLU A 843 -28.74 42.87 8.76
N GLU A 844 -29.70 42.49 7.92
CA GLU A 844 -30.94 43.25 7.69
C GLU A 844 -31.83 43.33 8.93
N GLU A 845 -32.01 42.22 9.67
CA GLU A 845 -32.73 42.21 10.94
C GLU A 845 -32.07 43.13 11.97
N ILE A 846 -30.75 43.09 12.10
CA ILE A 846 -29.99 43.99 12.98
C ILE A 846 -30.18 45.44 12.53
N ALA A 847 -30.09 45.73 11.24
CA ALA A 847 -30.27 47.08 10.71
C ALA A 847 -31.69 47.60 10.99
N SER A 848 -32.72 46.77 10.80
CA SER A 848 -34.10 47.11 11.13
C SER A 848 -34.29 47.37 12.63
N LEU A 849 -33.71 46.52 13.50
CA LEU A 849 -33.76 46.70 14.95
C LEU A 849 -33.04 47.98 15.39
N LEU A 850 -31.89 48.30 14.78
CA LEU A 850 -31.17 49.54 15.04
C LEU A 850 -31.97 50.77 14.59
N GLN A 851 -32.68 50.69 13.45
CA GLN A 851 -33.54 51.76 13.00
C GLN A 851 -34.71 51.99 13.97
N GLN A 852 -35.40 50.93 14.39
CA GLN A 852 -36.49 51.02 15.37
C GLN A 852 -36.00 51.59 16.71
N ALA A 853 -34.83 51.16 17.18
CA ALA A 853 -34.22 51.69 18.39
C ALA A 853 -33.90 53.20 18.27
N ASN A 854 -33.43 53.64 17.11
CA ASN A 854 -33.15 55.07 16.85
C ASN A 854 -34.44 55.90 16.75
N GLU A 855 -35.51 55.37 16.18
CA GLU A 855 -36.83 56.05 16.13
C GLU A 855 -37.41 56.20 17.54
N HIS A 856 -37.41 55.13 18.34
CA HIS A 856 -37.82 55.19 19.75
C HIS A 856 -36.96 56.17 20.57
N LEU A 857 -35.65 56.24 20.32
CA LEU A 857 -34.77 57.18 21.01
C LEU A 857 -35.17 58.64 20.71
N LYS A 858 -35.54 58.95 19.47
CA LYS A 858 -36.00 60.29 19.08
C LYS A 858 -37.33 60.65 19.74
N GLU A 859 -38.27 59.71 19.83
CA GLU A 859 -39.55 59.92 20.51
C GLU A 859 -39.35 60.18 22.01
N ILE A 860 -38.44 59.45 22.66
CA ILE A 860 -38.08 59.69 24.06
C ILE A 860 -37.47 61.07 24.24
N GLN A 861 -36.55 61.48 23.36
CA GLN A 861 -35.94 62.81 23.42
C GLN A 861 -36.95 63.94 23.23
N GLN A 862 -37.91 63.78 22.30
CA GLN A 862 -38.99 64.76 22.13
C GLN A 862 -39.90 64.82 23.36
N SER A 863 -40.26 63.68 23.92
CA SER A 863 -41.05 63.59 25.15
C SER A 863 -40.33 64.22 26.35
N GLU A 864 -39.01 64.03 26.49
CA GLU A 864 -38.20 64.70 27.52
C GLU A 864 -38.18 66.23 27.34
N GLU A 865 -38.07 66.71 26.10
CA GLU A 865 -38.08 68.16 25.80
C GLU A 865 -39.46 68.79 26.11
N GLU A 866 -40.55 68.12 25.73
CA GLU A 866 -41.92 68.54 26.04
C GLU A 866 -42.18 68.52 27.56
N LEU A 867 -41.71 67.48 28.26
CA LEU A 867 -41.82 67.40 29.72
C LEU A 867 -41.02 68.52 30.40
N ARG A 868 -39.83 68.86 29.89
CA ARG A 868 -39.01 69.97 30.39
C ARG A 868 -39.73 71.31 30.22
N GLN A 869 -40.31 71.57 29.05
CA GLN A 869 -41.08 72.79 28.79
C GLN A 869 -42.31 72.89 29.69
N ASN A 870 -43.07 71.79 29.85
CA ASN A 870 -44.22 71.76 30.75
C ASN A 870 -43.81 71.98 32.21
N MET A 871 -42.66 71.44 32.64
CA MET A 871 -42.11 71.71 33.98
C MET A 871 -41.68 73.17 34.16
N GLU A 872 -41.05 73.79 33.16
CA GLU A 872 -40.68 75.21 33.18
C GLU A 872 -41.92 76.12 33.25
N GLU A 873 -42.96 75.83 32.46
CA GLU A 873 -44.24 76.55 32.51
C GLU A 873 -44.94 76.39 33.85
N MET A 874 -44.99 75.17 34.38
CA MET A 874 -45.62 74.90 35.67
C MET A 874 -44.86 75.57 36.81
N SER A 875 -43.51 75.58 36.78
CA SER A 875 -42.67 76.32 37.73
C SER A 875 -42.93 77.83 37.65
N ALA A 876 -43.01 78.41 36.44
CA ALA A 876 -43.31 79.83 36.26
C ALA A 876 -44.71 80.19 36.77
N THR A 877 -45.70 79.32 36.53
CA THR A 877 -47.07 79.48 37.04
C THR A 877 -47.12 79.43 38.57
N GLN A 878 -46.30 78.57 39.17
CA GLN A 878 -46.19 78.40 40.62
C GLN A 878 -45.43 79.56 41.30
N GLU A 879 -44.43 80.16 40.63
CA GLU A 879 -43.82 81.44 41.03
C GLU A 879 -44.80 82.62 40.93
N GLU A 880 -45.69 82.64 39.93
CA GLU A 880 -46.71 83.69 39.79
C GLU A 880 -47.82 83.59 40.84
N LEU A 881 -48.22 82.38 41.21
CA LEU A 881 -49.19 82.11 42.28
C LEU A 881 -48.62 82.45 43.66
N SER A 882 -47.34 82.14 43.92
CA SER A 882 -46.66 82.48 45.19
C SER A 882 -46.31 83.96 45.36
N ARG A 883 -46.33 84.77 44.27
CA ARG A 883 -46.28 86.24 44.35
C ARG A 883 -47.64 86.91 44.58
N LYS A 884 -48.74 86.16 44.48
CA LYS A 884 -50.12 86.65 44.66
C LYS A 884 -50.71 86.33 46.03
N GLU A 885 -50.01 85.57 46.85
CA GLU A 885 -50.22 85.43 48.30
C GLU A 885 -49.24 86.33 49.05
#